data_AF-A0A7S0DG74-F1
#
_entry.id   AF-A0A7S0DG74-F1
#
_cell.length_a   1.000
_cell.length_b   1.000
_cell.length_c   1.000
_cell.angle_alpha   90.00
_cell.angle_beta   90.00
_cell.angle_gamma   90.00
#
_symmetry.space_group_name_H-M   'P 1'
#
loop_
_entity.id
_entity.type
_entity.pdbx_description
1 polymer ?
#
loop_
_entity_poly.entity_id
_entity_poly.type
_entity_poly.pdbx_seq_one_letter_code
_entity_poly.pdbx_strand_id
1 'polypeptide(L)'
;IEPGTTIKSYRQDNNGKAPTLVIEQGAKIMAAGTASKPITFTSVLPTSQLPQRGTWGGLIILGNAVISGPGTPQTNDIEGLTAGLGTYGGANDADDSGVLQYVRVWYGGADISPDPTNPENSGNEINGITFGGVGSGTTLEYCEVAFNKDDGFEFFGGAVNGKYLSTLFADDDAFDTDEGYQGKLQFIFALVDKDGDHAAEMDAKFEVQPRSFPQVSGATFIKSDHTSGRTNGLIQIREGGGGSFTNIILTGLAGAGLENNACSSETKTSTGAVGTAPDYLFWSPNNVVNTITADTGVLSQFKISGDCTWTPADPQSLSLDPQLLLAPLRWTTESNLLQIDPRPTPGGNSFSNLDTLTDSFFTSVTWKGAFGSNLWLDKWSYLSMRGLLPDGSVVPTAATIIPSSITTSTTLSASNTYYMTQQVFVKSPAVLTIEPGTTIKSYRQDNNGKAPTLVIEQGAKIMAAGTASKPITFTSVLPTSQLPQRGTWGGLIILGNAVISGPGTPQTNDIEGLTAGLGTYGGANDADDSGVLQYVRVWYGGADISPDPTNPENSGNEINGITFGGVGSGTTVDHVEVAFNKDDGFEFFGGAVNAKWLSALFVDDDAFDSDEGYQGKLQFIFALVDKDGDHAAEMDSKDDVGRRSFPKVSGATFIKSGHST
;
A
#
# COMPACT_ATOMS: atom_id res chain seq x y z
N ILE A 1 23.97 19.02 2.98
CA ILE A 1 22.58 19.16 3.45
C ILE A 1 22.42 18.20 4.60
N GLU A 2 22.13 18.73 5.79
CA GLU A 2 22.07 17.93 7.03
C GLU A 2 20.78 17.10 7.10
N PRO A 3 20.79 15.94 7.80
CA PRO A 3 19.59 15.14 8.03
C PRO A 3 18.42 15.95 8.61
N GLY A 4 17.21 15.74 8.07
CA GLY A 4 15.99 16.42 8.52
C GLY A 4 15.79 17.83 7.95
N THR A 5 16.66 18.27 7.03
CA THR A 5 16.48 19.55 6.34
C THR A 5 15.30 19.47 5.36
N THR A 6 14.41 20.46 5.42
CA THR A 6 13.37 20.69 4.41
C THR A 6 13.70 21.93 3.60
N ILE A 7 13.84 21.77 2.29
CA ILE A 7 14.06 22.83 1.31
C ILE A 7 12.75 23.03 0.54
N LYS A 8 12.29 24.28 0.47
CA LYS A 8 11.02 24.62 -0.18
C LYS A 8 11.23 25.56 -1.36
N SER A 9 10.56 25.30 -2.47
CA SER A 9 10.58 26.13 -3.67
C SER A 9 9.24 26.84 -3.92
N TYR A 10 9.30 28.02 -4.51
CA TYR A 10 8.15 28.73 -5.04
C TYR A 10 7.76 28.19 -6.42
N ARG A 11 6.51 28.44 -6.85
CA ARG A 11 6.02 28.00 -8.16
C ARG A 11 6.74 28.65 -9.35
N GLN A 12 7.10 29.92 -9.18
CA GLN A 12 7.77 30.68 -10.22
C GLN A 12 8.68 31.74 -9.60
N ASP A 13 9.72 32.10 -10.32
CA ASP A 13 10.55 33.26 -10.05
C ASP A 13 9.88 34.58 -10.53
N ASN A 14 10.59 35.69 -10.41
CA ASN A 14 10.10 37.01 -10.86
C ASN A 14 9.94 37.12 -12.38
N ASN A 15 10.42 36.14 -13.15
CA ASN A 15 10.34 36.08 -14.60
C ASN A 15 9.31 35.05 -15.08
N GLY A 16 8.58 34.40 -14.17
CA GLY A 16 7.59 33.37 -14.50
C GLY A 16 8.16 31.98 -14.77
N LYS A 17 9.43 31.73 -14.46
CA LYS A 17 10.08 30.42 -14.62
C LYS A 17 10.02 29.60 -13.36
N ALA A 18 9.81 28.28 -13.46
CA ALA A 18 9.88 27.41 -12.31
C ALA A 18 11.31 27.36 -11.73
N PRO A 19 11.51 27.54 -10.41
CA PRO A 19 12.83 27.39 -9.80
C PRO A 19 13.24 25.90 -9.70
N THR A 20 14.50 25.63 -10.01
CA THR A 20 15.15 24.31 -9.98
C THR A 20 16.49 24.40 -9.25
N LEU A 21 16.88 23.33 -8.57
CA LEU A 21 18.23 23.21 -8.01
C LEU A 21 19.12 22.43 -8.98
N VAL A 22 20.16 23.07 -9.50
CA VAL A 22 21.13 22.46 -10.42
C VAL A 22 22.46 22.25 -9.71
N ILE A 23 22.98 21.03 -9.77
CA ILE A 23 24.33 20.68 -9.35
C ILE A 23 25.16 20.54 -10.63
N GLU A 24 25.90 21.60 -10.97
CA GLU A 24 26.69 21.67 -12.20
C GLU A 24 27.82 20.63 -12.24
N GLN A 25 28.27 20.29 -13.45
CA GLN A 25 29.34 19.32 -13.68
C GLN A 25 30.60 19.69 -12.87
N GLY A 26 31.11 18.71 -12.10
CA GLY A 26 32.26 18.88 -11.21
C GLY A 26 31.93 19.41 -9.81
N ALA A 27 30.70 19.87 -9.57
CA ALA A 27 30.17 20.09 -8.23
C ALA A 27 29.65 18.77 -7.63
N LYS A 28 29.36 18.79 -6.32
CA LYS A 28 28.79 17.64 -5.60
C LYS A 28 27.62 18.04 -4.73
N ILE A 29 26.60 17.20 -4.68
CA ILE A 29 25.58 17.26 -3.64
C ILE A 29 25.93 16.30 -2.50
N MET A 30 25.90 16.78 -1.27
CA MET A 30 26.08 15.93 -0.09
C MET A 30 24.80 15.95 0.73
N ALA A 31 23.88 15.02 0.44
CA ALA A 31 22.57 14.91 1.07
C ALA A 31 22.39 13.49 1.65
N ALA A 32 22.94 13.28 2.84
CA ALA A 32 22.84 12.02 3.56
C ALA A 32 21.88 12.15 4.75
N GLY A 33 20.59 11.94 4.52
CA GLY A 33 19.56 11.85 5.54
C GLY A 33 19.56 10.50 6.28
N THR A 34 18.52 10.29 7.08
CA THR A 34 18.24 8.99 7.72
C THR A 34 16.76 8.69 7.66
N ALA A 35 16.35 7.43 7.87
CA ALA A 35 14.92 7.09 7.90
C ALA A 35 14.10 7.94 8.90
N SER A 36 14.70 8.31 10.04
CA SER A 36 14.03 9.16 11.06
C SER A 36 14.12 10.67 10.77
N LYS A 37 15.04 11.08 9.88
CA LYS A 37 15.32 12.48 9.53
C LYS A 37 15.67 12.56 8.03
N PRO A 38 14.71 12.27 7.13
CA PRO A 38 14.96 12.36 5.70
C PRO A 38 15.13 13.83 5.29
N ILE A 39 15.87 14.06 4.22
CA ILE A 39 15.99 15.37 3.59
C ILE A 39 14.84 15.52 2.60
N THR A 40 14.12 16.64 2.63
CA THR A 40 12.93 16.84 1.78
C THR A 40 13.05 18.10 0.95
N PHE A 41 12.98 17.96 -0.37
CA PHE A 41 12.77 19.04 -1.33
C PHE A 41 11.28 19.08 -1.71
N THR A 42 10.63 20.23 -1.56
CA THR A 42 9.17 20.31 -1.72
C THR A 42 8.68 21.72 -2.05
N SER A 43 7.36 21.89 -2.12
CA SER A 43 6.69 23.14 -2.42
C SER A 43 6.49 24.03 -1.19
N VAL A 44 6.44 25.35 -1.39
CA VAL A 44 5.93 26.30 -0.38
C VAL A 44 4.41 26.31 -0.28
N LEU A 45 3.70 25.68 -1.21
CA LEU A 45 2.24 25.67 -1.24
C LEU A 45 1.66 25.09 0.07
N PRO A 46 0.50 25.60 0.53
CA PRO A 46 -0.19 25.06 1.69
C PRO A 46 -0.72 23.66 1.39
N THR A 47 -0.89 22.83 2.43
CA THR A 47 -1.42 21.46 2.30
C THR A 47 -2.79 21.40 1.63
N SER A 48 -3.61 22.44 1.74
CA SER A 48 -4.92 22.53 1.06
C SER A 48 -4.82 22.64 -0.46
N GLN A 49 -3.64 22.92 -1.01
CA GLN A 49 -3.35 22.94 -2.44
C GLN A 49 -2.49 21.76 -2.87
N LEU A 50 -2.15 20.85 -1.95
CA LEU A 50 -1.39 19.65 -2.24
C LEU A 50 -2.32 18.42 -2.12
N PRO A 51 -2.11 17.37 -2.93
CA PRO A 51 -1.06 17.22 -3.93
C PRO A 51 -1.39 17.95 -5.25
N GLN A 52 -0.62 18.99 -5.58
CA GLN A 52 -0.56 19.59 -6.90
C GLN A 52 0.80 19.26 -7.50
N ARG A 53 0.83 18.71 -8.70
CA ARG A 53 2.05 18.38 -9.45
C ARG A 53 2.64 19.65 -10.10
N GLY A 54 3.92 19.65 -10.44
CA GLY A 54 4.54 20.72 -11.25
C GLY A 54 4.61 22.06 -10.53
N THR A 55 4.86 22.04 -9.22
CA THR A 55 4.88 23.27 -8.39
C THR A 55 6.27 23.87 -8.25
N TRP A 56 7.29 23.23 -8.82
CA TRP A 56 8.67 23.71 -9.00
C TRP A 56 9.38 22.75 -9.95
N GLY A 57 10.58 23.08 -10.42
CA GLY A 57 11.21 22.32 -11.50
C GLY A 57 12.10 21.14 -11.08
N GLY A 58 12.20 20.78 -9.80
CA GLY A 58 12.93 19.57 -9.39
C GLY A 58 14.45 19.74 -9.20
N LEU A 59 15.16 18.60 -9.14
CA LEU A 59 16.60 18.51 -8.88
C LEU A 59 17.33 18.00 -10.11
N ILE A 60 18.36 18.74 -10.55
CA ILE A 60 19.23 18.34 -11.67
C ILE A 60 20.64 18.09 -11.14
N ILE A 61 21.23 16.95 -11.51
CA ILE A 61 22.62 16.61 -11.20
C ILE A 61 23.35 16.30 -12.49
N LEU A 62 24.41 17.07 -12.75
CA LEU A 62 25.21 16.98 -13.96
C LEU A 62 26.57 16.35 -13.62
N GLY A 63 26.91 15.26 -14.30
CA GLY A 63 28.14 14.51 -14.13
C GLY A 63 28.98 14.46 -15.41
N ASN A 64 30.12 13.78 -15.30
CA ASN A 64 31.14 13.65 -16.34
C ASN A 64 31.25 12.23 -16.92
N ALA A 65 30.23 11.39 -16.73
CA ALA A 65 30.15 10.03 -17.25
C ALA A 65 29.76 10.01 -18.74
N VAL A 66 29.92 8.84 -19.37
CA VAL A 66 29.71 8.68 -20.81
C VAL A 66 28.22 8.80 -21.16
N ILE A 67 27.94 9.43 -22.30
CA ILE A 67 26.61 9.55 -22.91
C ILE A 67 26.66 9.09 -24.37
N SER A 68 25.51 8.82 -25.00
CA SER A 68 25.40 8.44 -26.41
C SER A 68 25.92 9.51 -27.36
N GLY A 69 26.75 9.12 -28.34
CA GLY A 69 27.09 10.00 -29.47
C GLY A 69 28.39 9.67 -30.22
N PRO A 70 28.62 10.27 -31.40
CA PRO A 70 29.79 9.99 -32.22
C PRO A 70 31.06 10.67 -31.71
N GLY A 71 32.06 9.87 -31.33
CA GLY A 71 33.39 10.35 -30.93
C GLY A 71 33.48 10.74 -29.45
N THR A 72 33.89 9.82 -28.60
CA THR A 72 33.99 10.03 -27.15
C THR A 72 35.19 10.91 -26.76
N PRO A 73 35.06 11.84 -25.79
CA PRO A 73 33.86 12.15 -24.98
C PRO A 73 32.81 12.98 -25.72
N GLN A 74 31.55 12.77 -25.34
CA GLN A 74 30.40 13.57 -25.75
C GLN A 74 29.91 14.43 -24.59
N THR A 75 29.31 15.56 -24.91
CA THR A 75 28.62 16.44 -23.94
C THR A 75 27.30 16.87 -24.53
N ASN A 76 26.29 17.06 -23.68
CA ASN A 76 24.99 17.62 -24.04
C ASN A 76 24.55 18.63 -22.98
N ASP A 77 23.49 19.39 -23.24
CA ASP A 77 22.89 20.34 -22.30
C ASP A 77 21.48 19.85 -21.92
N ILE A 78 21.12 19.93 -20.64
CA ILE A 78 19.73 19.76 -20.21
C ILE A 78 18.87 20.90 -20.77
N GLU A 79 17.71 20.56 -21.32
CA GLU A 79 16.75 21.50 -21.88
C GLU A 79 16.18 22.48 -20.84
N GLY A 80 15.63 23.59 -21.32
CA GLY A 80 15.10 24.67 -20.47
C GLY A 80 16.12 25.52 -19.70
N LEU A 81 17.33 25.01 -19.45
CA LEU A 81 18.41 25.76 -18.80
C LEU A 81 19.07 26.76 -19.74
N THR A 82 19.69 27.78 -19.15
CA THR A 82 20.51 28.72 -19.94
C THR A 82 21.72 27.97 -20.50
N ALA A 83 21.99 28.14 -21.79
CA ALA A 83 23.10 27.48 -22.48
C ALA A 83 24.42 27.56 -21.69
N GLY A 84 25.09 26.42 -21.52
CA GLY A 84 26.32 26.28 -20.75
C GLY A 84 26.14 26.15 -19.22
N LEU A 85 24.92 26.27 -18.68
CA LEU A 85 24.62 25.95 -17.27
C LEU A 85 23.97 24.56 -17.12
N GLY A 86 23.65 23.90 -18.23
CA GLY A 86 23.07 22.56 -18.29
C GLY A 86 24.04 21.48 -18.74
N THR A 87 25.33 21.78 -18.91
CA THR A 87 26.28 20.88 -19.59
C THR A 87 26.61 19.66 -18.75
N TYR A 88 26.42 18.48 -19.34
CA TYR A 88 26.77 17.18 -18.78
C TYR A 88 27.42 16.27 -19.82
N GLY A 89 27.89 15.11 -19.36
CA GLY A 89 28.54 14.10 -20.19
C GLY A 89 30.06 14.25 -20.24
N GLY A 90 30.75 13.17 -20.57
CA GLY A 90 32.20 13.13 -20.60
C GLY A 90 32.78 11.76 -20.90
N ALA A 91 33.87 11.42 -20.20
CA ALA A 91 34.63 10.18 -20.39
C ALA A 91 34.80 9.35 -19.11
N ASN A 92 34.16 9.73 -18.00
CA ASN A 92 34.45 9.17 -16.68
C ASN A 92 33.21 8.50 -16.06
N ASP A 93 32.98 7.23 -16.37
CA ASP A 93 31.89 6.46 -15.74
C ASP A 93 32.08 6.25 -14.23
N ALA A 94 33.28 6.53 -13.70
CA ALA A 94 33.56 6.55 -12.26
C ALA A 94 33.41 7.94 -11.63
N ASP A 95 32.82 8.91 -12.34
CA ASP A 95 32.53 10.23 -11.80
C ASP A 95 31.70 10.14 -10.51
N ASP A 96 31.97 11.04 -9.58
CA ASP A 96 31.33 11.10 -8.27
C ASP A 96 30.73 12.49 -8.08
N SER A 97 29.43 12.58 -8.35
CA SER A 97 28.62 13.79 -8.19
C SER A 97 28.04 13.92 -6.77
N GLY A 98 28.44 13.03 -5.84
CA GLY A 98 28.15 13.11 -4.42
C GLY A 98 27.24 12.00 -3.87
N VAL A 99 26.38 12.37 -2.92
CA VAL A 99 25.55 11.46 -2.14
C VAL A 99 24.11 11.95 -2.06
N LEU A 100 23.19 11.07 -2.43
CA LEU A 100 21.76 11.13 -2.14
C LEU A 100 21.39 9.89 -1.31
N GLN A 101 21.08 10.09 -0.04
CA GLN A 101 20.62 9.03 0.85
C GLN A 101 19.45 9.51 1.72
N TYR A 102 18.32 8.80 1.73
CA TYR A 102 17.08 9.23 2.42
C TYR A 102 16.64 10.64 2.00
N VAL A 103 16.52 10.82 0.68
CA VAL A 103 16.11 12.08 0.04
C VAL A 103 14.71 11.93 -0.53
N ARG A 104 13.85 12.91 -0.28
CA ARG A 104 12.50 13.03 -0.84
C ARG A 104 12.45 14.23 -1.76
N VAL A 105 11.91 14.07 -2.95
CA VAL A 105 11.65 15.16 -3.89
C VAL A 105 10.20 15.11 -4.30
N TRP A 106 9.41 16.08 -3.85
CA TRP A 106 7.96 16.05 -4.03
C TRP A 106 7.46 17.26 -4.80
N TYR A 107 6.43 17.04 -5.63
CA TYR A 107 5.69 18.08 -6.36
C TYR A 107 6.51 18.85 -7.41
N GLY A 108 7.59 18.24 -7.93
CA GLY A 108 8.41 18.77 -9.02
C GLY A 108 7.75 18.59 -10.39
N GLY A 109 8.51 18.62 -11.50
CA GLY A 109 7.96 18.36 -12.84
C GLY A 109 7.60 19.61 -13.64
N ALA A 110 7.90 20.80 -13.14
CA ALA A 110 7.44 22.03 -13.79
C ALA A 110 8.31 22.38 -14.99
N ASP A 111 7.68 22.93 -16.04
CA ASP A 111 8.38 23.59 -17.14
C ASP A 111 9.21 24.77 -16.62
N ILE A 112 10.53 24.70 -16.80
CA ILE A 112 11.48 25.71 -16.33
C ILE A 112 11.73 26.82 -17.35
N SER A 113 11.24 26.67 -18.58
CA SER A 113 11.34 27.69 -19.62
C SER A 113 10.14 27.67 -20.58
N PRO A 114 8.93 27.95 -20.07
CA PRO A 114 7.71 27.73 -20.83
C PRO A 114 7.63 28.62 -22.08
N ASP A 115 7.30 28.00 -23.21
CA ASP A 115 6.93 28.71 -24.43
C ASP A 115 5.59 29.44 -24.19
N PRO A 116 5.51 30.77 -24.37
CA PRO A 116 4.26 31.52 -24.22
C PRO A 116 3.11 31.04 -25.10
N THR A 117 3.40 30.28 -26.16
CA THR A 117 2.43 29.71 -27.10
C THR A 117 2.06 28.25 -26.79
N ASN A 118 2.83 27.57 -25.94
CA ASN A 118 2.54 26.23 -25.42
C ASN A 118 3.09 26.07 -23.98
N PRO A 119 2.53 26.78 -23.00
CA PRO A 119 3.16 26.97 -21.68
C PRO A 119 3.10 25.76 -20.75
N GLU A 120 2.41 24.67 -21.16
CA GLU A 120 2.24 23.47 -20.34
C GLU A 120 2.93 22.22 -20.92
N ASN A 121 3.49 22.33 -22.14
CA ASN A 121 4.14 21.23 -22.85
C ASN A 121 5.22 21.77 -23.82
N SER A 122 6.12 22.63 -23.33
CA SER A 122 7.09 23.27 -24.21
C SER A 122 8.31 22.40 -24.53
N GLY A 123 8.41 21.21 -23.92
CA GLY A 123 9.59 20.36 -23.98
C GLY A 123 10.74 20.99 -23.18
N ASN A 124 10.41 21.56 -22.03
CA ASN A 124 11.37 22.09 -21.05
C ASN A 124 10.90 21.80 -19.62
N GLU A 125 9.99 20.84 -19.49
CA GLU A 125 9.63 20.20 -18.25
C GLU A 125 10.85 19.46 -17.68
N ILE A 126 10.99 19.48 -16.35
CA ILE A 126 12.13 18.87 -15.67
C ILE A 126 11.61 17.93 -14.59
N ASN A 127 12.28 16.79 -14.46
CA ASN A 127 11.89 15.65 -13.67
C ASN A 127 11.95 15.92 -12.16
N GLY A 128 11.51 14.93 -11.37
CA GLY A 128 11.73 14.97 -9.93
C GLY A 128 13.23 15.02 -9.66
N ILE A 129 13.95 14.02 -10.17
CA ILE A 129 15.41 14.02 -10.17
C ILE A 129 15.95 13.64 -11.54
N THR A 130 16.65 14.59 -12.16
CA THR A 130 17.34 14.41 -13.45
C THR A 130 18.81 14.09 -13.21
N PHE A 131 19.30 13.02 -13.83
CA PHE A 131 20.71 12.61 -13.81
C PHE A 131 21.31 12.75 -15.21
N GLY A 132 21.99 13.87 -15.47
CA GLY A 132 22.75 14.06 -16.72
C GLY A 132 24.15 13.50 -16.59
N GLY A 133 24.47 12.37 -17.22
CA GLY A 133 25.82 11.82 -17.27
C GLY A 133 26.43 11.56 -15.89
N VAL A 134 25.65 11.11 -14.92
CA VAL A 134 26.11 10.91 -13.53
C VAL A 134 26.85 9.57 -13.42
N GLY A 135 28.03 9.59 -12.81
CA GLY A 135 28.90 8.42 -12.72
C GLY A 135 28.59 7.48 -11.55
N SER A 136 29.14 6.26 -11.65
CA SER A 136 29.03 5.17 -10.69
C SER A 136 29.70 5.43 -9.33
N GLY A 137 30.52 6.49 -9.20
CA GLY A 137 31.07 6.94 -7.94
C GLY A 137 30.05 7.62 -7.03
N THR A 138 28.91 8.05 -7.60
CA THR A 138 27.82 8.71 -6.88
C THR A 138 27.00 7.71 -6.08
N THR A 139 26.66 8.04 -4.83
CA THR A 139 25.75 7.23 -4.01
C THR A 139 24.30 7.67 -4.24
N LEU A 140 23.45 6.73 -4.68
CA LEU A 140 22.01 6.93 -4.86
C LEU A 140 21.25 5.82 -4.11
N GLU A 141 20.83 6.09 -2.88
CA GLU A 141 20.13 5.10 -2.05
C GLU A 141 18.94 5.71 -1.31
N TYR A 142 17.84 4.98 -1.12
CA TYR A 142 16.69 5.48 -0.36
C TYR A 142 16.22 6.85 -0.83
N CYS A 143 15.91 6.97 -2.12
CA CYS A 143 15.42 8.21 -2.70
C CYS A 143 13.97 8.04 -3.16
N GLU A 144 13.13 9.02 -2.88
CA GLU A 144 11.72 9.00 -3.25
C GLU A 144 11.39 10.24 -4.08
N VAL A 145 10.65 10.03 -5.16
CA VAL A 145 9.96 11.09 -5.90
C VAL A 145 8.46 10.88 -5.77
N ALA A 146 7.70 11.94 -5.50
CA ALA A 146 6.24 11.83 -5.40
C ALA A 146 5.52 13.02 -6.02
N PHE A 147 4.40 12.76 -6.70
CA PHE A 147 3.56 13.78 -7.35
C PHE A 147 4.34 14.68 -8.30
N ASN A 148 5.26 14.10 -9.06
CA ASN A 148 5.98 14.83 -10.10
C ASN A 148 5.05 15.03 -11.31
N LYS A 149 5.08 16.22 -11.93
CA LYS A 149 4.31 16.46 -13.18
C LYS A 149 4.96 15.78 -14.38
N ASP A 150 6.27 15.70 -14.39
CA ASP A 150 7.03 14.97 -15.40
C ASP A 150 7.55 13.68 -14.76
N ASP A 151 8.65 13.12 -15.26
CA ASP A 151 9.19 11.87 -14.74
C ASP A 151 9.63 11.92 -13.28
N GLY A 152 9.57 10.76 -12.63
CA GLY A 152 10.10 10.55 -11.30
C GLY A 152 11.61 10.73 -11.26
N PHE A 153 12.30 9.72 -11.77
CA PHE A 153 13.75 9.70 -11.96
C PHE A 153 14.02 9.57 -13.45
N GLU A 154 14.80 10.47 -14.03
CA GLU A 154 15.23 10.35 -15.42
C GLU A 154 16.76 10.32 -15.50
N PHE A 155 17.28 9.37 -16.26
CA PHE A 155 18.72 9.16 -16.46
C PHE A 155 19.10 9.47 -17.90
N PHE A 156 19.67 10.66 -18.13
CA PHE A 156 20.29 11.01 -19.41
C PHE A 156 21.73 10.53 -19.44
N GLY A 157 21.94 9.29 -19.86
CA GLY A 157 23.26 8.66 -19.94
C GLY A 157 23.91 8.45 -18.57
N GLY A 158 25.22 8.18 -18.57
CA GLY A 158 25.99 7.93 -17.37
C GLY A 158 25.88 6.49 -16.83
N ALA A 159 26.36 6.29 -15.60
CA ALA A 159 26.56 4.96 -15.02
C ALA A 159 26.27 4.90 -13.51
N VAL A 160 25.53 5.88 -12.97
CA VAL A 160 25.12 5.88 -11.56
C VAL A 160 24.40 4.58 -11.21
N ASN A 161 24.67 4.04 -10.01
CA ASN A 161 23.96 2.85 -9.53
C ASN A 161 23.05 3.22 -8.37
N GLY A 162 21.87 2.61 -8.31
CA GLY A 162 20.82 2.98 -7.36
C GLY A 162 20.23 1.80 -6.57
N LYS A 163 19.94 1.99 -5.28
CA LYS A 163 19.16 1.04 -4.48
C LYS A 163 18.03 1.70 -3.71
N TYR A 164 16.89 1.01 -3.56
CA TYR A 164 15.76 1.50 -2.76
C TYR A 164 15.23 2.85 -3.27
N LEU A 165 14.81 2.88 -4.54
CA LEU A 165 14.24 4.07 -5.16
C LEU A 165 12.73 3.90 -5.29
N SER A 166 11.96 4.93 -4.95
CA SER A 166 10.50 4.89 -5.10
C SER A 166 9.95 6.09 -5.82
N THR A 167 9.07 5.85 -6.80
CA THR A 167 8.24 6.90 -7.38
C THR A 167 6.78 6.68 -7.05
N LEU A 168 6.09 7.73 -6.61
CA LEU A 168 4.69 7.67 -6.25
C LEU A 168 3.91 8.71 -7.05
N PHE A 169 2.96 8.26 -7.85
CA PHE A 169 1.96 9.13 -8.49
C PHE A 169 2.61 10.23 -9.37
N ALA A 170 3.56 9.88 -10.23
CA ALA A 170 4.01 10.76 -11.31
C ALA A 170 2.89 10.90 -12.38
N ASP A 171 2.83 12.03 -13.08
CA ASP A 171 1.91 12.25 -14.22
C ASP A 171 2.42 11.59 -15.50
N ASP A 172 3.74 11.55 -15.65
CA ASP A 172 4.42 10.85 -16.74
C ASP A 172 5.06 9.57 -16.20
N ASP A 173 6.35 9.33 -16.41
CA ASP A 173 6.98 8.05 -16.11
C ASP A 173 7.64 8.00 -14.74
N ALA A 174 7.57 6.86 -14.07
CA ALA A 174 8.19 6.74 -12.76
C ALA A 174 9.73 6.67 -12.82
N PHE A 175 10.26 6.02 -13.85
CA PHE A 175 11.68 5.82 -14.11
C PHE A 175 11.93 5.87 -15.62
N ASP A 176 12.66 6.87 -16.08
CA ASP A 176 13.01 7.02 -17.49
C ASP A 176 14.54 6.90 -17.69
N THR A 177 14.94 6.31 -18.81
CA THR A 177 16.35 6.32 -19.24
C THR A 177 16.45 6.70 -20.71
N ASP A 178 17.31 7.67 -21.02
CA ASP A 178 17.73 8.08 -22.36
C ASP A 178 19.27 8.25 -22.40
N GLU A 179 19.81 8.71 -23.54
CA GLU A 179 21.17 9.19 -23.75
C GLU A 179 22.26 8.19 -23.34
N GLY A 180 21.93 6.90 -23.35
CA GLY A 180 22.88 5.81 -23.22
C GLY A 180 23.17 5.39 -21.78
N TYR A 181 22.20 5.47 -20.87
CA TYR A 181 22.42 5.13 -19.46
C TYR A 181 22.85 3.67 -19.25
N GLN A 182 23.94 3.43 -18.51
CA GLN A 182 24.57 2.12 -18.32
C GLN A 182 24.46 1.57 -16.88
N GLY A 183 23.73 2.26 -16.01
CA GLY A 183 23.72 2.00 -14.57
C GLY A 183 22.94 0.75 -14.14
N LYS A 184 23.04 0.45 -12.84
CA LYS A 184 22.38 -0.70 -12.19
C LYS A 184 21.41 -0.22 -11.13
N LEU A 185 20.21 -0.79 -11.12
CA LEU A 185 19.14 -0.45 -10.18
C LEU A 185 18.65 -1.71 -9.45
N GLN A 186 18.59 -1.67 -8.12
CA GLN A 186 18.02 -2.76 -7.31
C GLN A 186 16.99 -2.26 -6.30
N PHE A 187 15.88 -2.98 -6.14
CA PHE A 187 14.81 -2.61 -5.20
C PHE A 187 14.14 -1.27 -5.55
N ILE A 188 13.70 -1.13 -6.80
CA ILE A 188 12.96 0.05 -7.27
C ILE A 188 11.45 -0.20 -7.26
N PHE A 189 10.69 0.80 -6.84
CA PHE A 189 9.25 0.70 -6.63
C PHE A 189 8.50 1.85 -7.31
N ALA A 190 7.38 1.55 -7.95
CA ALA A 190 6.49 2.55 -8.52
C ALA A 190 5.03 2.28 -8.15
N LEU A 191 4.34 3.31 -7.67
CA LEU A 191 2.88 3.37 -7.65
C LEU A 191 2.41 4.34 -8.74
N VAL A 192 1.87 3.80 -9.82
CA VAL A 192 1.36 4.58 -10.96
C VAL A 192 -0.14 4.77 -10.79
N ASP A 193 -0.60 6.02 -10.73
CA ASP A 193 -2.00 6.35 -10.52
C ASP A 193 -2.77 6.49 -11.84
N LYS A 194 -4.01 6.97 -11.80
CA LYS A 194 -4.88 7.09 -12.98
C LYS A 194 -4.34 8.03 -14.07
N ASP A 195 -3.45 8.94 -13.68
CA ASP A 195 -2.93 9.98 -14.56
C ASP A 195 -1.50 9.67 -15.02
N GLY A 196 -0.78 8.75 -14.36
CA GLY A 196 0.58 8.35 -14.76
C GLY A 196 0.65 7.50 -16.03
N ASP A 197 1.71 7.67 -16.83
CA ASP A 197 1.90 6.88 -18.06
C ASP A 197 2.55 5.51 -17.78
N HIS A 198 3.85 5.45 -17.54
CA HIS A 198 4.58 4.20 -17.29
C HIS A 198 5.20 4.14 -15.89
N ALA A 199 5.40 2.91 -15.41
CA ALA A 199 6.28 2.68 -14.28
C ALA A 199 7.76 2.75 -14.70
N ALA A 200 8.04 2.49 -15.98
CA ALA A 200 9.30 2.83 -16.58
C ALA A 200 9.16 3.03 -18.09
N GLU A 201 9.80 4.06 -18.64
CA GLU A 201 10.09 4.20 -20.07
C GLU A 201 11.60 4.08 -20.27
N MET A 202 12.00 3.50 -21.40
CA MET A 202 13.41 3.22 -21.69
C MET A 202 13.68 3.40 -23.16
N ASP A 203 14.43 4.44 -23.47
CA ASP A 203 14.83 4.76 -24.82
C ASP A 203 16.30 5.19 -24.89
N ALA A 204 16.73 5.47 -26.11
CA ALA A 204 18.02 6.05 -26.45
C ALA A 204 17.96 6.53 -27.90
N LYS A 205 19.04 7.17 -28.35
CA LYS A 205 19.23 7.50 -29.77
C LYS A 205 19.30 6.24 -30.66
N PHE A 206 18.52 6.24 -31.75
CA PHE A 206 18.55 5.20 -32.79
C PHE A 206 19.96 4.92 -33.33
N GLU A 207 20.41 3.67 -33.23
CA GLU A 207 21.69 3.20 -33.79
C GLU A 207 22.94 4.00 -33.32
N VAL A 208 22.86 4.65 -32.16
CA VAL A 208 23.98 5.37 -31.54
C VAL A 208 24.45 4.63 -30.28
N GLN A 209 25.77 4.61 -30.06
CA GLN A 209 26.39 3.96 -28.92
C GLN A 209 26.89 4.96 -27.87
N PRO A 210 26.94 4.58 -26.58
CA PRO A 210 26.26 3.39 -26.04
C PRO A 210 24.73 3.53 -26.13
N ARG A 211 24.03 2.42 -26.31
CA ARG A 211 22.56 2.30 -26.13
C ARG A 211 22.21 2.36 -24.65
N SER A 212 21.05 2.86 -24.26
CA SER A 212 20.61 2.76 -22.86
C SER A 212 20.47 1.29 -22.48
N PHE A 213 21.14 0.89 -21.40
CA PHE A 213 21.21 -0.48 -20.91
C PHE A 213 21.06 -0.49 -19.38
N PRO A 214 19.89 -0.13 -18.84
CA PRO A 214 19.65 -0.26 -17.41
C PRO A 214 19.66 -1.73 -17.00
N GLN A 215 20.41 -2.04 -15.94
CA GLN A 215 20.41 -3.37 -15.33
C GLN A 215 19.53 -3.34 -14.09
N VAL A 216 18.31 -3.86 -14.19
CA VAL A 216 17.30 -3.80 -13.15
C VAL A 216 17.07 -5.18 -12.54
N SER A 217 17.17 -5.27 -11.21
CA SER A 217 16.78 -6.46 -10.47
C SER A 217 15.91 -6.14 -9.27
N GLY A 218 14.83 -6.92 -9.07
CA GLY A 218 13.95 -6.74 -7.92
C GLY A 218 13.15 -5.44 -7.99
N ALA A 219 12.45 -5.19 -9.10
CA ALA A 219 11.52 -4.07 -9.22
C ALA A 219 10.08 -4.51 -8.89
N THR A 220 9.30 -3.68 -8.19
CA THR A 220 7.85 -3.88 -8.01
C THR A 220 7.12 -2.68 -8.56
N PHE A 221 6.35 -2.86 -9.62
CA PHE A 221 5.53 -1.80 -10.22
C PHE A 221 4.06 -2.16 -10.11
N ILE A 222 3.28 -1.25 -9.53
CA ILE A 222 1.86 -1.43 -9.30
C ILE A 222 1.12 -0.26 -9.94
N LYS A 223 0.17 -0.56 -10.82
CA LYS A 223 -0.67 0.45 -11.47
C LYS A 223 -2.13 0.34 -11.04
N SER A 224 -2.74 1.50 -10.82
CA SER A 224 -4.12 1.64 -10.37
C SER A 224 -5.14 1.59 -11.52
N ASP A 225 -6.44 1.68 -11.22
CA ASP A 225 -7.49 1.74 -12.25
C ASP A 225 -7.27 2.93 -13.20
N HIS A 226 -7.28 2.64 -14.51
CA HIS A 226 -7.08 3.63 -15.55
C HIS A 226 -8.41 4.19 -16.04
N THR A 227 -8.66 5.49 -15.85
CA THR A 227 -9.85 6.18 -16.40
C THR A 227 -9.52 7.18 -17.51
N SER A 228 -8.23 7.43 -17.77
CA SER A 228 -7.74 8.45 -18.71
C SER A 228 -7.45 7.92 -20.13
N GLY A 229 -7.67 6.63 -20.41
CA GLY A 229 -7.56 6.04 -21.76
C GLY A 229 -6.15 5.67 -22.26
N ARG A 230 -5.08 5.99 -21.54
CA ARG A 230 -3.71 5.45 -21.76
C ARG A 230 -3.70 3.93 -21.50
N THR A 231 -3.56 3.14 -22.56
CA THR A 231 -3.59 1.65 -22.53
C THR A 231 -2.23 1.04 -22.85
N ASN A 232 -1.18 1.85 -22.73
CA ASN A 232 0.19 1.45 -23.03
C ASN A 232 0.74 0.52 -21.93
N GLY A 233 1.92 -0.06 -22.21
CA GLY A 233 2.63 -0.95 -21.29
C GLY A 233 2.90 -0.30 -19.93
N LEU A 234 2.94 -1.09 -18.85
CA LEU A 234 3.43 -0.60 -17.55
C LEU A 234 4.94 -0.32 -17.59
N ILE A 235 5.68 -1.08 -18.39
CA ILE A 235 7.02 -0.72 -18.86
C ILE A 235 6.93 -0.47 -20.35
N GLN A 236 7.43 0.65 -20.82
CA GLN A 236 7.63 0.95 -22.22
C GLN A 236 9.13 0.84 -22.56
N ILE A 237 9.44 0.17 -23.66
CA ILE A 237 10.79 0.12 -24.22
C ILE A 237 10.72 0.57 -25.66
N ARG A 238 11.58 1.52 -26.02
CA ARG A 238 11.59 2.14 -27.33
C ARG A 238 12.96 2.05 -27.98
N GLU A 239 13.16 2.84 -29.03
CA GLU A 239 14.40 2.89 -29.80
C GLU A 239 15.62 3.01 -28.91
N GLY A 240 16.74 2.35 -29.26
CA GLY A 240 17.95 2.47 -28.46
C GLY A 240 17.89 1.77 -27.09
N GLY A 241 16.72 1.31 -26.63
CA GLY A 241 16.50 0.65 -25.35
C GLY A 241 16.98 -0.80 -25.32
N GLY A 242 18.00 -1.07 -24.52
CA GLY A 242 18.50 -2.39 -24.14
C GLY A 242 18.21 -2.70 -22.67
N GLY A 243 19.10 -3.46 -22.04
CA GLY A 243 19.11 -3.67 -20.59
C GLY A 243 18.87 -5.10 -20.16
N SER A 244 18.84 -5.32 -18.84
CA SER A 244 18.59 -6.64 -18.26
C SER A 244 17.61 -6.55 -17.09
N PHE A 245 16.51 -7.30 -17.18
CA PHE A 245 15.37 -7.21 -16.26
C PHE A 245 15.12 -8.54 -15.56
N THR A 246 15.38 -8.60 -14.27
CA THR A 246 15.33 -9.85 -13.48
C THR A 246 14.56 -9.70 -12.18
N ASN A 247 13.93 -10.77 -11.72
CA ASN A 247 13.16 -10.81 -10.47
C ASN A 247 12.16 -9.65 -10.32
N ILE A 248 11.48 -9.24 -11.40
CA ILE A 248 10.52 -8.13 -11.41
C ILE A 248 9.09 -8.62 -11.12
N ILE A 249 8.29 -7.77 -10.48
CA ILE A 249 6.83 -7.90 -10.33
C ILE A 249 6.16 -6.70 -11.01
N LEU A 250 5.33 -6.97 -12.02
CA LEU A 250 4.40 -6.02 -12.62
C LEU A 250 2.98 -6.44 -12.25
N THR A 251 2.19 -5.57 -11.64
CA THR A 251 0.79 -5.91 -11.29
C THR A 251 -0.14 -4.70 -11.23
N GLY A 252 -1.44 -4.95 -11.10
CA GLY A 252 -2.49 -3.93 -11.10
C GLY A 252 -3.25 -3.87 -12.42
N LEU A 253 -4.08 -2.83 -12.60
CA LEU A 253 -4.78 -2.59 -13.87
C LEU A 253 -3.87 -1.76 -14.77
N ALA A 254 -3.34 -2.37 -15.83
CA ALA A 254 -2.49 -1.71 -16.82
C ALA A 254 -2.68 -2.45 -18.15
N GLY A 255 -2.60 -1.73 -19.27
CA GLY A 255 -2.77 -2.27 -20.62
C GLY A 255 -1.99 -3.57 -20.84
N ALA A 256 -0.72 -3.46 -21.22
CA ALA A 256 0.21 -4.59 -21.20
C ALA A 256 1.16 -4.45 -20.01
N GLY A 257 1.80 -5.54 -19.58
CA GLY A 257 2.89 -5.44 -18.61
C GLY A 257 4.11 -4.75 -19.21
N LEU A 258 4.62 -5.30 -20.32
CA LEU A 258 5.69 -4.70 -21.11
C LEU A 258 5.19 -4.37 -22.52
N GLU A 259 5.45 -3.15 -22.96
CA GLU A 259 5.28 -2.71 -24.34
C GLU A 259 6.63 -2.46 -24.98
N ASN A 260 6.79 -2.91 -26.21
CA ASN A 260 7.93 -2.54 -27.05
C ASN A 260 7.41 -2.19 -28.45
N ASN A 261 7.49 -0.92 -28.80
CA ASN A 261 6.79 -0.32 -29.95
C ASN A 261 7.72 0.37 -30.96
N ALA A 262 8.99 0.58 -30.62
CA ALA A 262 10.02 1.11 -31.48
C ALA A 262 11.33 0.36 -31.24
N CYS A 263 11.86 -0.28 -32.28
CA CYS A 263 13.02 -1.15 -32.15
C CYS A 263 14.20 -0.66 -32.98
N SER A 264 15.38 -1.07 -32.57
CA SER A 264 16.63 -0.79 -33.28
C SER A 264 17.45 -2.10 -33.36
N SER A 265 18.77 -2.03 -33.57
CA SER A 265 19.60 -3.23 -33.79
C SER A 265 19.83 -4.12 -32.56
N GLU A 266 19.22 -3.84 -31.41
CA GLU A 266 19.37 -4.64 -30.20
C GLU A 266 18.82 -6.06 -30.36
N THR A 267 19.56 -7.02 -29.81
CA THR A 267 19.10 -8.41 -29.77
C THR A 267 18.19 -8.62 -28.56
N LYS A 268 16.96 -9.07 -28.76
CA LYS A 268 15.96 -9.29 -27.70
C LYS A 268 15.85 -10.75 -27.32
N THR A 269 15.77 -11.05 -26.03
CA THR A 269 15.84 -12.43 -25.54
C THR A 269 15.24 -12.63 -24.15
N SER A 270 14.73 -13.85 -23.91
CA SER A 270 14.35 -14.37 -22.59
C SER A 270 15.13 -15.64 -22.21
N THR A 271 16.22 -15.96 -22.91
CA THR A 271 16.99 -17.20 -22.65
C THR A 271 18.36 -16.95 -22.02
N GLY A 272 18.69 -15.68 -21.78
CA GLY A 272 19.94 -15.23 -21.16
C GLY A 272 20.57 -14.10 -21.96
N ALA A 273 21.77 -13.68 -21.57
CA ALA A 273 22.56 -12.72 -22.36
C ALA A 273 22.95 -13.34 -23.72
N VAL A 274 22.78 -12.58 -24.80
CA VAL A 274 22.95 -13.05 -26.19
C VAL A 274 24.01 -12.27 -26.98
N GLY A 275 24.76 -11.39 -26.29
CA GLY A 275 25.78 -10.54 -26.91
C GLY A 275 26.61 -9.80 -25.86
N THR A 276 27.35 -8.79 -26.32
CA THR A 276 28.09 -7.87 -25.45
C THR A 276 27.13 -6.76 -25.02
N ALA A 277 27.09 -6.42 -23.73
CA ALA A 277 26.41 -5.21 -23.30
C ALA A 277 27.09 -3.99 -23.99
N PRO A 278 26.33 -2.99 -24.47
CA PRO A 278 24.89 -2.77 -24.27
C PRO A 278 23.95 -3.23 -25.42
N ASP A 279 24.38 -4.13 -26.32
CA ASP A 279 23.67 -4.40 -27.58
C ASP A 279 22.51 -5.41 -27.49
N TYR A 280 21.95 -5.62 -26.31
CA TYR A 280 20.84 -6.56 -26.13
C TYR A 280 19.79 -6.05 -25.14
N LEU A 281 18.60 -6.62 -25.25
CA LEU A 281 17.52 -6.51 -24.28
C LEU A 281 17.23 -7.90 -23.71
N PHE A 282 17.50 -8.11 -22.43
CA PHE A 282 17.19 -9.35 -21.74
C PHE A 282 16.01 -9.16 -20.78
N TRP A 283 14.91 -9.86 -21.07
CA TRP A 283 13.75 -9.95 -20.18
C TRP A 283 13.66 -11.35 -19.61
N SER A 284 13.84 -11.50 -18.30
CA SER A 284 13.81 -12.81 -17.67
C SER A 284 12.42 -13.46 -17.77
N PRO A 285 12.34 -14.75 -18.16
CA PRO A 285 11.09 -15.53 -18.15
C PRO A 285 10.57 -15.74 -16.73
N ASN A 286 11.41 -15.47 -15.72
CA ASN A 286 11.05 -15.56 -14.33
C ASN A 286 10.29 -14.32 -13.84
N ASN A 287 10.30 -13.19 -14.54
CA ASN A 287 9.54 -12.01 -14.11
C ASN A 287 8.05 -12.33 -13.98
N VAL A 288 7.37 -11.75 -12.99
CA VAL A 288 5.93 -11.90 -12.80
C VAL A 288 5.23 -10.73 -13.48
N VAL A 289 4.29 -11.05 -14.37
CA VAL A 289 3.45 -10.05 -15.02
C VAL A 289 1.98 -10.43 -14.83
N ASN A 290 1.33 -9.70 -13.92
CA ASN A 290 -0.06 -9.86 -13.50
C ASN A 290 -0.83 -8.54 -13.69
N THR A 291 -0.83 -8.05 -14.93
CA THR A 291 -1.47 -6.80 -15.35
C THR A 291 -2.72 -7.09 -16.17
N ILE A 292 -3.81 -6.39 -15.87
CA ILE A 292 -5.11 -6.57 -16.50
C ILE A 292 -5.45 -5.35 -17.37
N THR A 293 -5.89 -5.59 -18.60
CA THR A 293 -6.48 -4.54 -19.46
C THR A 293 -7.82 -4.08 -18.88
N ALA A 294 -7.90 -2.81 -18.47
CA ALA A 294 -9.08 -2.25 -17.80
C ALA A 294 -10.40 -2.45 -18.57
N ASP A 295 -10.38 -2.32 -19.91
CA ASP A 295 -11.59 -2.40 -20.75
C ASP A 295 -12.15 -3.82 -20.92
N THR A 296 -11.29 -4.83 -20.81
CA THR A 296 -11.66 -6.23 -21.13
C THR A 296 -11.57 -7.16 -19.93
N GLY A 297 -10.90 -6.73 -18.86
CA GLY A 297 -10.61 -7.59 -17.71
C GLY A 297 -9.64 -8.74 -18.03
N VAL A 298 -8.97 -8.70 -19.19
CA VAL A 298 -8.07 -9.76 -19.65
C VAL A 298 -6.63 -9.47 -19.21
N LEU A 299 -5.95 -10.49 -18.70
CA LEU A 299 -4.52 -10.42 -18.41
C LEU A 299 -3.72 -10.26 -19.72
N SER A 300 -2.92 -9.21 -19.81
CA SER A 300 -2.09 -8.90 -20.98
C SER A 300 -0.66 -8.65 -20.53
N GLN A 301 0.22 -9.59 -20.86
CA GLN A 301 1.61 -9.53 -20.38
C GLN A 301 2.51 -8.68 -21.28
N PHE A 302 2.27 -8.72 -22.59
CA PHE A 302 3.17 -8.13 -23.57
C PHE A 302 2.39 -7.49 -24.72
N LYS A 303 2.87 -6.34 -25.19
CA LYS A 303 2.43 -5.66 -26.41
C LYS A 303 3.65 -5.36 -27.27
N ILE A 304 3.89 -6.20 -28.27
CA ILE A 304 4.97 -6.01 -29.25
C ILE A 304 4.35 -5.45 -30.52
N SER A 305 4.82 -4.27 -30.96
CA SER A 305 4.24 -3.56 -32.10
C SER A 305 5.30 -2.79 -32.90
N GLY A 306 4.88 -2.08 -33.95
CA GLY A 306 5.81 -1.39 -34.84
C GLY A 306 6.65 -2.36 -35.69
N ASP A 307 7.95 -2.11 -35.77
CA ASP A 307 8.94 -2.95 -36.44
C ASP A 307 9.63 -3.96 -35.52
N CYS A 308 9.14 -4.07 -34.28
CA CYS A 308 9.72 -4.92 -33.26
C CYS A 308 9.48 -6.41 -33.48
N THR A 309 10.53 -7.20 -33.26
CA THR A 309 10.48 -8.66 -33.24
C THR A 309 11.26 -9.22 -32.06
N TRP A 310 10.78 -10.30 -31.46
CA TRP A 310 11.46 -11.02 -30.38
C TRP A 310 11.90 -12.40 -30.87
N THR A 311 13.00 -12.94 -30.32
CA THR A 311 13.43 -14.33 -30.59
C THR A 311 13.63 -15.08 -29.27
N PRO A 312 12.76 -16.06 -28.92
CA PRO A 312 11.60 -16.56 -29.67
C PRO A 312 10.51 -15.49 -29.88
N ALA A 313 9.58 -15.75 -30.81
CA ALA A 313 8.62 -14.76 -31.34
C ALA A 313 7.88 -13.93 -30.28
N ASP A 314 7.65 -14.50 -29.09
CA ASP A 314 7.04 -13.80 -27.95
C ASP A 314 7.99 -13.79 -26.73
N PRO A 315 8.16 -12.64 -26.05
CA PRO A 315 8.79 -12.62 -24.72
C PRO A 315 8.02 -13.50 -23.73
N GLN A 316 8.73 -14.00 -22.72
CA GLN A 316 8.16 -14.92 -21.72
C GLN A 316 8.15 -14.29 -20.34
N SER A 317 7.13 -14.61 -19.54
CA SER A 317 7.03 -14.25 -18.12
C SER A 317 6.09 -15.21 -17.38
N LEU A 318 6.13 -15.20 -16.05
CA LEU A 318 5.16 -15.90 -15.21
C LEU A 318 3.84 -15.12 -15.18
N SER A 319 2.77 -15.74 -15.68
CA SER A 319 1.39 -15.22 -15.60
C SER A 319 0.71 -15.77 -14.35
N LEU A 320 0.93 -15.10 -13.21
CA LEU A 320 0.38 -15.50 -11.92
C LEU A 320 0.24 -14.31 -10.99
N ASP A 321 -0.66 -14.41 -10.02
CA ASP A 321 -0.76 -13.42 -8.94
C ASP A 321 0.54 -13.42 -8.10
N PRO A 322 1.23 -12.28 -7.94
CA PRO A 322 2.42 -12.18 -7.09
C PRO A 322 2.16 -12.42 -5.59
N GLN A 323 0.88 -12.44 -5.19
CA GLN A 323 0.41 -12.62 -3.81
C GLN A 323 1.00 -11.60 -2.84
N LEU A 324 0.90 -10.32 -3.17
CA LEU A 324 1.30 -9.24 -2.26
C LEU A 324 0.39 -9.21 -1.01
N LEU A 325 0.93 -8.79 0.14
CA LEU A 325 0.21 -8.75 1.42
C LEU A 325 -1.01 -7.83 1.36
N LEU A 326 -0.84 -6.65 0.76
CA LEU A 326 -1.94 -5.74 0.46
C LEU A 326 -1.56 -4.84 -0.73
N ALA A 327 -2.11 -5.14 -1.90
CA ALA A 327 -1.99 -4.31 -3.09
C ALA A 327 -3.42 -4.04 -3.60
N PRO A 328 -4.09 -2.99 -3.08
CA PRO A 328 -5.46 -2.71 -3.47
C PRO A 328 -5.51 -2.48 -4.98
N LEU A 329 -6.43 -3.17 -5.64
CA LEU A 329 -6.57 -3.08 -7.09
C LEU A 329 -7.36 -1.83 -7.51
N ARG A 330 -8.18 -1.29 -6.60
CA ARG A 330 -9.08 -0.17 -6.86
C ARG A 330 -8.66 1.05 -6.05
N TRP A 331 -7.71 1.78 -6.59
CA TRP A 331 -7.45 3.17 -6.23
C TRP A 331 -7.25 3.94 -7.51
N THR A 332 -7.39 5.26 -7.46
CA THR A 332 -7.23 6.13 -8.63
C THR A 332 -6.23 7.24 -8.36
N THR A 333 -6.19 7.72 -7.12
CA THR A 333 -5.25 8.70 -6.60
C THR A 333 -4.95 8.35 -5.14
N GLU A 334 -4.00 9.05 -4.53
CA GLU A 334 -3.66 8.88 -3.11
C GLU A 334 -4.86 9.00 -2.17
N SER A 335 -5.85 9.86 -2.46
CA SER A 335 -6.99 10.08 -1.57
C SER A 335 -7.86 8.83 -1.36
N ASN A 336 -7.81 7.90 -2.32
CA ASN A 336 -8.62 6.69 -2.30
C ASN A 336 -7.81 5.46 -1.86
N LEU A 337 -6.51 5.64 -1.60
CA LEU A 337 -5.63 4.57 -1.12
C LEU A 337 -5.68 4.51 0.41
N LEU A 338 -6.41 3.55 0.98
CA LEU A 338 -6.55 3.43 2.45
C LEU A 338 -5.32 2.83 3.13
N GLN A 339 -4.72 1.81 2.54
CA GLN A 339 -3.52 1.15 3.03
C GLN A 339 -2.88 0.32 1.91
N ILE A 340 -1.55 0.20 1.95
CA ILE A 340 -0.77 -0.68 1.08
C ILE A 340 0.34 -1.40 1.87
N ASP A 341 0.59 -2.64 1.49
CA ASP A 341 1.76 -3.41 1.87
C ASP A 341 2.28 -4.18 0.63
N PRO A 342 3.26 -3.62 -0.09
CA PRO A 342 3.75 -4.19 -1.34
C PRO A 342 4.68 -5.39 -1.14
N ARG A 343 4.85 -5.88 0.09
CA ARG A 343 5.64 -7.08 0.35
C ARG A 343 4.90 -8.33 -0.14
N PRO A 344 5.61 -9.31 -0.73
CA PRO A 344 5.00 -10.58 -1.09
C PRO A 344 4.67 -11.42 0.15
N THR A 345 3.57 -12.16 0.09
CA THR A 345 3.19 -13.14 1.10
C THR A 345 4.29 -14.20 1.22
N PRO A 346 4.89 -14.41 2.41
CA PRO A 346 6.04 -15.30 2.55
C PRO A 346 5.75 -16.73 2.12
N GLY A 347 6.62 -17.28 1.27
CA GLY A 347 6.44 -18.61 0.68
C GLY A 347 5.41 -18.66 -0.46
N GLY A 348 4.81 -17.52 -0.83
CA GLY A 348 3.94 -17.40 -1.99
C GLY A 348 4.71 -17.42 -3.31
N ASN A 349 3.99 -17.15 -4.41
CA ASN A 349 4.51 -17.31 -5.78
C ASN A 349 5.80 -16.51 -6.04
N SER A 350 5.95 -15.35 -5.41
CA SER A 350 7.12 -14.48 -5.54
C SER A 350 8.42 -15.06 -4.93
N PHE A 351 8.38 -16.19 -4.22
CA PHE A 351 9.54 -16.87 -3.61
C PHE A 351 10.08 -18.06 -4.41
N SER A 352 9.56 -18.30 -5.63
CA SER A 352 9.94 -19.42 -6.49
C SER A 352 10.55 -18.93 -7.81
N ASN A 353 11.22 -19.80 -8.59
CA ASN A 353 11.76 -19.49 -9.94
C ASN A 353 12.66 -18.22 -10.00
N LEU A 354 13.61 -18.05 -9.09
CA LEU A 354 14.40 -16.81 -9.00
C LEU A 354 15.56 -16.77 -9.99
N ASP A 355 15.86 -15.59 -10.51
CA ASP A 355 17.08 -15.36 -11.28
C ASP A 355 18.32 -15.40 -10.38
N THR A 356 19.40 -16.00 -10.88
CA THR A 356 20.70 -15.98 -10.21
C THR A 356 21.42 -14.69 -10.55
N LEU A 357 21.72 -13.89 -9.52
CA LEU A 357 22.42 -12.62 -9.67
C LEU A 357 23.92 -12.84 -9.41
N THR A 358 24.76 -12.59 -10.39
CA THR A 358 26.21 -12.85 -10.35
C THR A 358 27.06 -11.59 -10.15
N ASP A 359 26.51 -10.42 -10.44
CA ASP A 359 27.17 -9.13 -10.23
C ASP A 359 27.10 -8.73 -8.74
N SER A 360 28.23 -8.30 -8.18
CA SER A 360 28.35 -7.97 -6.75
C SER A 360 27.57 -6.73 -6.32
N PHE A 361 27.13 -5.87 -7.26
CA PHE A 361 26.23 -4.78 -6.94
C PHE A 361 24.89 -5.32 -6.45
N PHE A 362 24.36 -6.37 -7.09
CA PHE A 362 23.08 -6.94 -6.74
C PHE A 362 23.17 -7.83 -5.50
N THR A 363 22.35 -7.50 -4.51
CA THR A 363 22.10 -8.36 -3.36
C THR A 363 21.37 -9.62 -3.83
N SER A 364 21.91 -10.80 -3.56
CA SER A 364 21.17 -12.05 -3.81
C SER A 364 19.95 -12.15 -2.88
N VAL A 365 18.81 -12.55 -3.44
CA VAL A 365 17.53 -12.59 -2.73
C VAL A 365 16.82 -13.92 -2.92
N THR A 366 15.87 -14.20 -2.02
CA THR A 366 14.99 -15.37 -2.10
C THR A 366 13.56 -14.99 -2.47
N TRP A 367 13.35 -13.82 -3.09
CA TRP A 367 12.06 -13.29 -3.50
C TRP A 367 12.19 -12.44 -4.78
N LYS A 368 11.08 -12.20 -5.45
CA LYS A 368 10.93 -11.24 -6.56
C LYS A 368 10.38 -9.91 -6.05
N GLY A 369 10.69 -8.85 -6.78
CA GLY A 369 10.23 -7.50 -6.49
C GLY A 369 11.13 -6.73 -5.54
N ALA A 370 10.73 -5.49 -5.27
CA ALA A 370 11.47 -4.53 -4.47
C ALA A 370 11.45 -4.82 -2.96
N PHE A 371 10.61 -5.75 -2.54
CA PHE A 371 10.34 -6.01 -1.12
C PHE A 371 10.44 -7.49 -0.80
N GLY A 372 11.21 -7.81 0.24
CA GLY A 372 11.17 -9.10 0.93
C GLY A 372 10.33 -8.96 2.21
N SER A 373 10.89 -9.34 3.35
CA SER A 373 10.27 -9.07 4.66
C SER A 373 10.42 -7.61 5.10
N ASN A 374 11.47 -6.91 4.66
CA ASN A 374 11.74 -5.53 5.01
C ASN A 374 10.86 -4.56 4.22
N LEU A 375 9.98 -3.84 4.91
CA LEU A 375 9.22 -2.73 4.34
C LEU A 375 10.07 -1.45 4.39
N TRP A 376 11.03 -1.33 3.47
CA TRP A 376 12.04 -0.26 3.52
C TRP A 376 11.48 1.15 3.32
N LEU A 377 10.23 1.29 2.87
CA LEU A 377 9.51 2.56 2.79
C LEU A 377 9.05 3.08 4.16
N ASP A 378 9.01 2.23 5.19
CA ASP A 378 8.57 2.63 6.53
C ASP A 378 9.45 3.76 7.13
N LYS A 379 8.84 4.61 7.95
CA LYS A 379 9.38 5.81 8.64
C LYS A 379 9.75 7.00 7.77
N TRP A 380 10.08 6.80 6.50
CA TRP A 380 10.67 7.85 5.67
C TRP A 380 10.01 8.04 4.30
N SER A 381 9.11 7.21 3.83
CA SER A 381 8.38 7.51 2.59
C SER A 381 7.24 8.52 2.80
N TYR A 382 6.68 9.02 1.70
CA TYR A 382 5.39 9.73 1.71
C TYR A 382 4.27 8.82 2.25
N LEU A 383 4.21 7.55 1.82
CA LEU A 383 3.21 6.58 2.29
C LEU A 383 3.28 6.38 3.81
N SER A 384 4.48 6.32 4.39
CA SER A 384 4.67 6.23 5.83
C SER A 384 4.19 7.50 6.55
N MET A 385 4.53 8.68 6.03
CA MET A 385 4.09 9.97 6.58
C MET A 385 2.57 10.09 6.62
N ARG A 386 1.89 9.59 5.59
CA ARG A 386 0.43 9.59 5.48
C ARG A 386 -0.27 8.44 6.22
N GLY A 387 0.48 7.55 6.88
CA GLY A 387 -0.09 6.43 7.63
C GLY A 387 -0.69 5.34 6.73
N LEU A 388 -0.26 5.27 5.47
CA LEU A 388 -0.78 4.30 4.49
C LEU A 388 -0.04 2.96 4.52
N LEU A 389 1.04 2.86 5.32
CA LEU A 389 1.79 1.62 5.52
C LEU A 389 1.48 1.00 6.89
N PRO A 390 1.56 -0.34 7.04
CA PRO A 390 1.65 -0.95 8.36
C PRO A 390 2.96 -0.53 9.06
N ASP A 391 3.00 -0.67 10.38
CA ASP A 391 4.24 -0.51 11.16
C ASP A 391 5.32 -1.45 10.60
N GLY A 392 6.54 -0.95 10.37
CA GLY A 392 7.63 -1.77 9.81
C GLY A 392 8.03 -2.97 10.68
N SER A 393 7.61 -3.03 11.95
CA SER A 393 7.77 -4.22 12.80
C SER A 393 6.79 -5.34 12.46
N VAL A 394 5.74 -5.07 11.68
CA VAL A 394 4.79 -6.06 11.18
C VAL A 394 5.52 -6.89 10.15
N VAL A 395 5.86 -8.13 10.48
CA VAL A 395 6.51 -9.07 9.56
C VAL A 395 5.67 -10.34 9.53
N PRO A 396 4.61 -10.37 8.70
CA PRO A 396 3.81 -11.57 8.56
C PRO A 396 4.64 -12.73 8.01
N THR A 397 4.25 -13.95 8.36
CA THR A 397 4.70 -15.21 7.77
C THR A 397 3.47 -16.01 7.35
N ALA A 398 3.63 -17.01 6.47
CA ALA A 398 2.52 -17.89 6.11
C ALA A 398 1.82 -18.52 7.34
N ALA A 399 2.56 -18.81 8.41
CA ALA A 399 2.02 -19.41 9.63
C ALA A 399 1.28 -18.42 10.56
N THR A 400 1.48 -17.11 10.36
CA THR A 400 0.90 -16.07 11.22
C THR A 400 -0.20 -15.27 10.53
N ILE A 401 -0.37 -15.40 9.21
CA ILE A 401 -1.55 -14.89 8.51
C ILE A 401 -2.72 -15.83 8.79
N ILE A 402 -3.80 -15.29 9.32
CA ILE A 402 -4.99 -16.08 9.65
C ILE A 402 -5.75 -16.35 8.33
N PRO A 403 -6.03 -17.61 7.99
CA PRO A 403 -6.76 -17.93 6.76
C PRO A 403 -8.21 -17.43 6.84
N SER A 404 -8.81 -17.12 5.70
CA SER A 404 -10.20 -16.62 5.62
C SER A 404 -11.26 -17.58 6.13
N SER A 405 -10.95 -18.88 6.21
CA SER A 405 -11.88 -19.89 6.69
C SER A 405 -11.17 -20.88 7.61
N ILE A 406 -11.63 -20.98 8.85
CA ILE A 406 -11.17 -21.95 9.85
C ILE A 406 -12.24 -23.03 9.97
N THR A 407 -12.04 -24.14 9.25
CA THR A 407 -12.96 -25.29 9.23
C THR A 407 -12.55 -26.40 10.19
N THR A 408 -11.32 -26.33 10.71
CA THR A 408 -10.78 -27.27 11.70
C THR A 408 -10.35 -26.47 12.92
N SER A 409 -10.63 -27.00 14.12
CA SER A 409 -10.25 -26.34 15.37
C SER A 409 -8.76 -25.98 15.37
N THR A 410 -8.49 -24.71 15.67
CA THR A 410 -7.18 -24.08 15.51
C THR A 410 -6.81 -23.37 16.80
N THR A 411 -5.53 -23.41 17.16
CA THR A 411 -4.99 -22.68 18.32
C THR A 411 -4.01 -21.61 17.86
N LEU A 412 -4.24 -20.37 18.28
CA LEU A 412 -3.32 -19.25 18.13
C LEU A 412 -2.47 -19.13 19.40
N SER A 413 -1.16 -19.35 19.26
CA SER A 413 -0.24 -19.36 20.40
C SER A 413 0.32 -17.98 20.74
N ALA A 414 0.48 -17.71 22.03
CA ALA A 414 1.03 -16.44 22.52
C ALA A 414 2.52 -16.23 22.18
N SER A 415 3.21 -17.24 21.59
CA SER A 415 4.56 -17.08 21.06
C SER A 415 4.61 -16.29 19.75
N ASN A 416 3.46 -16.03 19.12
CA ASN A 416 3.35 -15.36 17.83
C ASN A 416 2.45 -14.11 17.92
N THR A 417 2.67 -13.21 16.96
CA THR A 417 1.68 -12.18 16.58
C THR A 417 0.99 -12.66 15.32
N TYR A 418 -0.33 -12.59 15.28
CA TYR A 418 -1.14 -13.01 14.13
C TYR A 418 -1.68 -11.81 13.35
N TYR A 419 -1.97 -12.01 12.07
CA TYR A 419 -2.40 -10.96 11.15
C TYR A 419 -3.69 -11.34 10.42
N MET A 420 -4.68 -10.46 10.45
CA MET A 420 -5.89 -10.55 9.62
C MET A 420 -5.74 -9.61 8.43
N THR A 421 -5.65 -10.18 7.23
CA THR A 421 -5.56 -9.44 5.96
C THR A 421 -6.88 -9.43 5.19
N GLN A 422 -7.89 -10.12 5.71
CA GLN A 422 -9.22 -10.28 5.12
C GLN A 422 -10.21 -10.75 6.18
N GLN A 423 -11.50 -10.82 5.83
CA GLN A 423 -12.52 -11.40 6.70
C GLN A 423 -12.20 -12.88 7.00
N VAL A 424 -12.29 -13.26 8.28
CA VAL A 424 -12.00 -14.61 8.79
C VAL A 424 -13.26 -15.22 9.36
N PHE A 425 -13.65 -16.38 8.85
CA PHE A 425 -14.84 -17.12 9.28
C PHE A 425 -14.43 -18.40 10.00
N VAL A 426 -14.76 -18.52 11.30
CA VAL A 426 -14.66 -19.77 12.05
C VAL A 426 -15.93 -20.55 11.84
N LYS A 427 -15.84 -21.69 11.14
CA LYS A 427 -17.01 -22.44 10.68
C LYS A 427 -17.39 -23.53 11.65
N SER A 428 -18.68 -23.77 11.81
CA SER A 428 -19.18 -24.87 12.63
C SER A 428 -18.68 -26.24 12.12
N PRO A 429 -18.25 -27.17 13.00
CA PRO A 429 -18.23 -27.09 14.47
C PRO A 429 -16.84 -26.71 15.03
N ALA A 430 -16.01 -25.99 14.27
CA ALA A 430 -14.64 -25.67 14.66
C ALA A 430 -14.58 -24.77 15.91
N VAL A 431 -13.48 -24.91 16.65
CA VAL A 431 -13.16 -24.09 17.82
C VAL A 431 -11.89 -23.32 17.55
N LEU A 432 -11.95 -21.98 17.60
CA LEU A 432 -10.79 -21.11 17.60
C LEU A 432 -10.34 -20.87 19.04
N THR A 433 -9.20 -21.42 19.42
CA THR A 433 -8.59 -21.18 20.74
C THR A 433 -7.49 -20.13 20.63
N ILE A 434 -7.49 -19.15 21.53
CA ILE A 434 -6.48 -18.08 21.55
C ILE A 434 -5.82 -18.09 22.92
N GLU A 435 -4.50 -18.32 22.95
CA GLU A 435 -3.76 -18.40 24.22
C GLU A 435 -3.65 -17.04 24.92
N PRO A 436 -3.63 -16.99 26.27
CA PRO A 436 -3.44 -15.74 27.02
C PRO A 436 -2.19 -14.97 26.61
N GLY A 437 -2.33 -13.67 26.34
CA GLY A 437 -1.24 -12.79 25.90
C GLY A 437 -1.02 -12.74 24.39
N THR A 438 -1.80 -13.48 23.61
CA THR A 438 -1.74 -13.41 22.14
C THR A 438 -2.16 -12.02 21.64
N THR A 439 -1.42 -11.49 20.67
CA THR A 439 -1.78 -10.29 19.93
C THR A 439 -2.19 -10.65 18.51
N ILE A 440 -3.36 -10.19 18.10
CA ILE A 440 -3.87 -10.27 16.72
C ILE A 440 -3.92 -8.84 16.17
N LYS A 441 -3.26 -8.61 15.05
CA LYS A 441 -3.27 -7.33 14.35
C LYS A 441 -4.08 -7.43 13.07
N SER A 442 -4.83 -6.39 12.73
CA SER A 442 -5.64 -6.36 11.52
C SER A 442 -5.18 -5.26 10.57
N TYR A 443 -5.21 -5.57 9.28
CA TYR A 443 -5.12 -4.58 8.20
C TYR A 443 -6.42 -3.77 8.12
N ARG A 444 -6.36 -2.61 7.47
CA ARG A 444 -7.51 -1.72 7.27
C ARG A 444 -8.49 -2.24 6.24
N GLN A 445 -7.96 -2.91 5.22
CA GLN A 445 -8.72 -3.45 4.11
C GLN A 445 -8.03 -4.69 3.55
N ASP A 446 -8.78 -5.53 2.87
CA ASP A 446 -8.26 -6.55 1.96
C ASP A 446 -8.00 -5.96 0.57
N ASN A 447 -7.54 -6.79 -0.38
CA ASN A 447 -7.28 -6.38 -1.76
C ASN A 447 -8.53 -5.93 -2.54
N ASN A 448 -9.74 -6.14 -1.99
CA ASN A 448 -11.03 -5.78 -2.56
C ASN A 448 -11.69 -4.57 -1.87
N GLY A 449 -11.00 -3.93 -0.93
CA GLY A 449 -11.52 -2.77 -0.20
C GLY A 449 -12.43 -3.12 0.99
N LYS A 450 -12.53 -4.39 1.39
CA LYS A 450 -13.33 -4.81 2.54
C LYS A 450 -12.50 -4.80 3.82
N ALA A 451 -13.03 -4.25 4.91
CA ALA A 451 -12.34 -4.32 6.19
C ALA A 451 -12.28 -5.78 6.70
N PRO A 452 -11.09 -6.26 7.14
CA PRO A 452 -10.98 -7.55 7.82
C PRO A 452 -11.79 -7.56 9.12
N THR A 453 -12.49 -8.65 9.39
CA THR A 453 -13.26 -8.90 10.61
C THR A 453 -13.13 -10.38 11.01
N LEU A 454 -13.23 -10.67 12.30
CA LEU A 454 -13.28 -12.06 12.79
C LEU A 454 -14.74 -12.44 13.07
N VAL A 455 -15.24 -13.46 12.38
CA VAL A 455 -16.61 -13.94 12.49
C VAL A 455 -16.61 -15.36 13.05
N ILE A 456 -17.29 -15.55 14.18
CA ILE A 456 -17.58 -16.87 14.74
C ILE A 456 -18.97 -17.28 14.28
N GLU A 457 -19.04 -18.16 13.27
CA GLU A 457 -20.32 -18.61 12.71
C GLU A 457 -21.13 -19.41 13.73
N GLN A 458 -22.46 -19.42 13.57
CA GLN A 458 -23.36 -20.15 14.45
C GLN A 458 -22.96 -21.64 14.56
N GLY A 459 -22.75 -22.11 15.78
CA GLY A 459 -22.31 -23.49 16.08
C GLY A 459 -20.79 -23.70 16.10
N ALA A 460 -19.99 -22.71 15.68
CA ALA A 460 -18.58 -22.63 15.99
C ALA A 460 -18.36 -22.01 17.38
N LYS A 461 -17.12 -22.04 17.89
CA LYS A 461 -16.78 -21.41 19.17
C LYS A 461 -15.48 -20.63 19.13
N ILE A 462 -15.41 -19.60 19.96
CA ILE A 462 -14.17 -18.92 20.34
C ILE A 462 -13.80 -19.24 21.79
N MET A 463 -12.54 -19.59 22.05
CA MET A 463 -11.99 -19.81 23.39
C MET A 463 -10.83 -18.83 23.61
N ALA A 464 -11.17 -17.58 23.95
CA ALA A 464 -10.25 -16.50 24.24
C ALA A 464 -10.25 -16.18 25.73
N ALA A 465 -9.61 -17.05 26.52
CA ALA A 465 -9.55 -16.95 27.98
C ALA A 465 -8.21 -16.35 28.46
N GLY A 466 -8.02 -15.04 28.22
CA GLY A 466 -6.87 -14.29 28.71
C GLY A 466 -6.82 -14.17 30.24
N THR A 467 -5.84 -13.43 30.76
CA THR A 467 -5.76 -13.10 32.19
C THR A 467 -5.43 -11.63 32.39
N ALA A 468 -5.67 -11.08 33.59
CA ALA A 468 -5.28 -9.70 33.92
C ALA A 468 -3.78 -9.41 33.62
N SER A 469 -2.91 -10.41 33.82
CA SER A 469 -1.47 -10.28 33.54
C SER A 469 -1.08 -10.52 32.08
N LYS A 470 -1.96 -11.16 31.30
CA LYS A 470 -1.74 -11.57 29.91
C LYS A 470 -3.05 -11.47 29.13
N PRO A 471 -3.56 -10.25 28.90
CA PRO A 471 -4.78 -10.07 28.13
C PRO A 471 -4.56 -10.47 26.67
N ILE A 472 -5.61 -10.94 26.02
CA ILE A 472 -5.62 -11.13 24.56
C ILE A 472 -5.97 -9.79 23.92
N THR A 473 -5.23 -9.38 22.89
CA THR A 473 -5.42 -8.06 22.27
C THR A 473 -5.62 -8.18 20.77
N PHE A 474 -6.76 -7.67 20.29
CA PHE A 474 -7.04 -7.39 18.88
C PHE A 474 -6.78 -5.91 18.60
N THR A 475 -5.98 -5.59 17.59
CA THR A 475 -5.55 -4.21 17.33
C THR A 475 -5.16 -3.98 15.86
N SER A 476 -4.72 -2.77 15.54
CA SER A 476 -4.33 -2.37 14.18
C SER A 476 -2.89 -2.76 13.85
N VAL A 477 -2.59 -2.95 12.56
CA VAL A 477 -1.21 -3.00 12.04
C VAL A 477 -0.58 -1.62 11.91
N LEU A 478 -1.35 -0.53 12.04
CA LEU A 478 -0.82 0.83 11.89
C LEU A 478 0.25 1.16 12.96
N PRO A 479 1.22 2.01 12.60
CA PRO A 479 2.23 2.46 13.55
C PRO A 479 1.60 3.33 14.64
N THR A 480 2.22 3.30 15.83
CA THR A 480 1.73 4.07 17.00
C THR A 480 1.58 5.57 16.77
N SER A 481 2.33 6.15 15.84
CA SER A 481 2.21 7.56 15.45
C SER A 481 0.90 7.90 14.73
N GLN A 482 0.20 6.89 14.22
CA GLN A 482 -1.11 7.01 13.56
C GLN A 482 -2.25 6.57 14.50
N LEU A 483 -1.95 6.20 15.75
CA LEU A 483 -2.95 5.76 16.73
C LEU A 483 -3.05 6.77 17.90
N PRO A 484 -4.24 6.99 18.48
CA PRO A 484 -5.50 6.32 18.16
C PRO A 484 -6.12 6.81 16.83
N GLN A 485 -6.56 5.86 16.02
CA GLN A 485 -7.40 6.08 14.84
C GLN A 485 -8.52 5.05 14.89
N ARG A 486 -9.77 5.51 14.76
CA ARG A 486 -10.97 4.67 14.77
C ARG A 486 -11.18 4.02 13.40
N GLY A 487 -11.87 2.87 13.34
CA GLY A 487 -12.28 2.26 12.06
C GLY A 487 -11.10 1.74 11.23
N THR A 488 -10.11 1.14 11.89
CA THR A 488 -8.91 0.60 11.21
C THR A 488 -9.02 -0.89 10.89
N TRP A 489 -10.15 -1.52 11.24
CA TRP A 489 -10.57 -2.87 10.86
C TRP A 489 -12.04 -3.06 11.32
N GLY A 490 -12.68 -4.17 10.92
CA GLY A 490 -14.11 -4.40 11.17
C GLY A 490 -14.44 -4.57 12.65
N GLY A 491 -13.94 -5.61 13.29
CA GLY A 491 -14.26 -5.93 14.68
C GLY A 491 -14.42 -7.43 14.91
N LEU A 492 -15.09 -7.80 15.99
CA LEU A 492 -15.42 -9.19 16.32
C LEU A 492 -16.92 -9.42 16.20
N ILE A 493 -17.34 -10.42 15.42
CA ILE A 493 -18.72 -10.85 15.31
C ILE A 493 -18.87 -12.26 15.89
N ILE A 494 -19.80 -12.44 16.83
CA ILE A 494 -20.15 -13.75 17.40
C ILE A 494 -21.61 -14.04 17.11
N LEU A 495 -21.85 -15.12 16.37
CA LEU A 495 -23.18 -15.55 15.95
C LEU A 495 -23.63 -16.76 16.78
N GLY A 496 -24.75 -16.64 17.48
CA GLY A 496 -25.34 -17.68 18.31
C GLY A 496 -26.73 -18.14 17.85
N ASN A 497 -27.27 -19.14 18.54
CA ASN A 497 -28.60 -19.75 18.28
C ASN A 497 -29.68 -19.27 19.28
N ALA A 498 -29.44 -18.19 20.03
CA ALA A 498 -30.42 -17.66 20.98
C ALA A 498 -31.57 -16.94 20.27
N VAL A 499 -32.66 -16.72 21.01
CA VAL A 499 -33.89 -16.17 20.43
C VAL A 499 -33.73 -14.68 20.16
N ILE A 500 -34.24 -14.23 19.01
CA ILE A 500 -34.29 -12.83 18.57
C ILE A 500 -35.74 -12.39 18.32
N SER A 501 -35.97 -11.09 18.15
CA SER A 501 -37.28 -10.50 17.81
C SER A 501 -37.73 -10.84 16.38
N GLY A 502 -39.04 -10.90 16.13
CA GLY A 502 -39.59 -11.14 14.79
C GLY A 502 -40.86 -12.01 14.72
N PRO A 503 -41.52 -12.07 13.55
CA PRO A 503 -42.77 -12.81 13.36
C PRO A 503 -42.55 -14.33 13.20
N GLY A 504 -42.80 -15.07 14.28
CA GLY A 504 -42.64 -16.53 14.34
C GLY A 504 -41.55 -16.93 15.33
N THR A 505 -41.42 -18.22 15.67
CA THR A 505 -40.33 -18.69 16.55
C THR A 505 -39.98 -20.14 16.17
N PRO A 506 -38.70 -20.46 15.87
CA PRO A 506 -37.52 -19.59 15.89
C PRO A 506 -37.49 -18.54 14.76
N GLN A 507 -36.67 -17.51 14.94
CA GLN A 507 -36.33 -16.50 13.92
C GLN A 507 -34.82 -16.52 13.69
N THR A 508 -34.41 -16.08 12.51
CA THR A 508 -33.02 -15.87 12.14
C THR A 508 -32.91 -14.54 11.40
N ASN A 509 -31.76 -13.88 11.52
CA ASN A 509 -31.41 -12.69 10.75
C ASN A 509 -29.94 -12.81 10.30
N ASP A 510 -29.49 -11.92 9.43
CA ASP A 510 -28.10 -11.84 8.98
C ASP A 510 -27.47 -10.51 9.47
N ILE A 511 -26.21 -10.55 9.87
CA ILE A 511 -25.42 -9.33 10.10
C ILE A 511 -25.16 -8.64 8.76
N GLU A 512 -25.34 -7.32 8.72
CA GLU A 512 -25.08 -6.48 7.55
C GLU A 512 -23.60 -6.50 7.12
N GLY A 513 -23.32 -6.10 5.89
CA GLY A 513 -21.98 -6.10 5.30
C GLY A 513 -21.36 -7.48 5.00
N LEU A 514 -21.82 -8.55 5.63
CA LEU A 514 -21.38 -9.91 5.34
C LEU A 514 -22.07 -10.48 4.10
N THR A 515 -21.38 -11.39 3.41
CA THR A 515 -22.00 -12.12 2.30
C THR A 515 -23.16 -12.96 2.84
N ALA A 516 -24.31 -12.92 2.15
CA ALA A 516 -25.51 -13.64 2.55
C ALA A 516 -25.22 -15.11 2.95
N GLY A 517 -25.73 -15.52 4.11
CA GLY A 517 -25.50 -16.86 4.69
C GLY A 517 -24.18 -17.04 5.44
N LEU A 518 -23.28 -16.04 5.47
CA LEU A 518 -22.08 -16.03 6.34
C LEU A 518 -22.27 -15.20 7.62
N GLY A 519 -23.40 -14.50 7.74
CA GLY A 519 -23.76 -13.64 8.86
C GLY A 519 -24.94 -14.15 9.70
N THR A 520 -25.42 -15.37 9.47
CA THR A 520 -26.70 -15.83 10.04
C THR A 520 -26.62 -16.08 11.54
N TYR A 521 -27.51 -15.45 12.30
CA TYR A 521 -27.69 -15.63 13.73
C TYR A 521 -29.17 -15.80 14.10
N GLY A 522 -29.41 -16.15 15.37
CA GLY A 522 -30.74 -16.35 15.92
C GLY A 522 -31.20 -17.81 15.88
N GLY A 523 -32.18 -18.14 16.71
CA GLY A 523 -32.70 -19.50 16.82
C GLY A 523 -33.70 -19.66 17.95
N ALA A 524 -33.62 -20.81 18.63
CA ALA A 524 -34.58 -21.19 19.68
C ALA A 524 -33.92 -21.41 21.05
N ASN A 525 -32.60 -21.22 21.16
CA ASN A 525 -31.84 -21.68 22.31
C ASN A 525 -31.14 -20.55 23.07
N ASP A 526 -31.85 -19.92 24.01
CA ASP A 526 -31.25 -18.92 24.91
C ASP A 526 -30.13 -19.49 25.80
N ALA A 527 -29.95 -20.81 25.87
CA ALA A 527 -28.85 -21.47 26.57
C ALA A 527 -27.68 -21.86 25.65
N ASP A 528 -27.67 -21.37 24.39
CA ASP A 528 -26.56 -21.57 23.46
C ASP A 528 -25.22 -21.09 24.04
N ASP A 529 -24.13 -21.73 23.61
CA ASP A 529 -22.76 -21.49 24.08
C ASP A 529 -21.82 -21.32 22.90
N SER A 530 -21.48 -20.06 22.62
CA SER A 530 -20.53 -19.64 21.59
C SER A 530 -19.08 -19.57 22.11
N GLY A 531 -18.84 -19.92 23.37
CA GLY A 531 -17.51 -20.04 23.99
C GLY A 531 -17.20 -18.99 25.05
N VAL A 532 -15.96 -18.47 25.05
CA VAL A 532 -15.40 -17.64 26.12
C VAL A 532 -14.66 -16.43 25.55
N LEU A 533 -15.04 -15.24 26.03
CA LEU A 533 -14.25 -14.01 25.97
C LEU A 533 -13.91 -13.58 27.40
N GLN A 534 -12.64 -13.72 27.79
CA GLN A 534 -12.16 -13.31 29.11
C GLN A 534 -10.83 -12.56 29.05
N TYR A 535 -10.73 -11.38 29.69
CA TYR A 535 -9.56 -10.49 29.60
C TYR A 535 -9.13 -10.23 28.14
N VAL A 536 -10.09 -9.77 27.34
CA VAL A 536 -9.92 -9.46 25.92
C VAL A 536 -9.97 -7.94 25.72
N ARG A 537 -9.10 -7.43 24.86
CA ARG A 537 -9.08 -6.05 24.38
C ARG A 537 -9.34 -6.03 22.89
N VAL A 538 -10.30 -5.23 22.45
CA VAL A 538 -10.60 -4.99 21.05
C VAL A 538 -10.46 -3.50 20.77
N TRP A 539 -9.39 -3.13 20.07
CA TRP A 539 -9.06 -1.72 19.86
C TRP A 539 -9.09 -1.36 18.37
N TYR A 540 -9.55 -0.14 18.06
CA TYR A 540 -9.49 0.47 16.73
C TYR A 540 -10.36 -0.22 15.65
N GLY A 541 -11.39 -0.97 16.05
CA GLY A 541 -12.38 -1.57 15.15
C GLY A 541 -13.42 -0.54 14.66
N GLY A 542 -14.59 -1.00 14.21
CA GLY A 542 -15.66 -0.07 13.82
C GLY A 542 -15.78 0.18 12.32
N ALA A 543 -14.96 -0.45 11.48
CA ALA A 543 -14.91 -0.13 10.06
C ALA A 543 -16.09 -0.72 9.31
N ASP A 544 -16.51 -0.03 8.25
CA ASP A 544 -17.38 -0.59 7.22
C ASP A 544 -16.71 -1.82 6.58
N ILE A 545 -17.34 -2.99 6.73
CA ILE A 545 -16.79 -4.26 6.26
C ILE A 545 -17.15 -4.55 4.80
N SER A 546 -18.03 -3.77 4.18
CA SER A 546 -18.40 -3.89 2.77
C SER A 546 -18.84 -2.53 2.19
N PRO A 547 -17.93 -1.55 2.12
CA PRO A 547 -18.30 -0.18 1.78
C PRO A 547 -18.89 -0.06 0.38
N ASP A 548 -19.98 0.71 0.26
CA ASP A 548 -20.51 1.12 -1.03
C ASP A 548 -19.52 2.08 -1.71
N PRO A 549 -19.02 1.78 -2.93
CA PRO A 549 -18.11 2.68 -3.65
C PRO A 549 -18.66 4.11 -3.88
N THR A 550 -19.98 4.29 -3.79
CA THR A 550 -20.66 5.58 -3.96
C THR A 550 -20.93 6.31 -2.64
N ASN A 551 -20.85 5.61 -1.51
CA ASN A 551 -20.95 6.17 -0.16
C ASN A 551 -20.10 5.35 0.84
N PRO A 552 -18.76 5.41 0.73
CA PRO A 552 -17.88 4.47 1.43
C PRO A 552 -17.74 4.73 2.93
N GLU A 553 -18.27 5.85 3.44
CA GLU A 553 -18.11 6.24 4.85
C GLU A 553 -19.35 5.98 5.71
N ASN A 554 -20.49 5.69 5.08
CA ASN A 554 -21.79 5.50 5.73
C ASN A 554 -22.69 4.57 4.90
N SER A 555 -22.21 3.40 4.54
CA SER A 555 -22.97 2.48 3.70
C SER A 555 -24.01 1.65 4.47
N GLY A 556 -24.03 1.77 5.81
CA GLY A 556 -24.85 0.95 6.70
C GLY A 556 -24.34 -0.48 6.74
N ASN A 557 -23.02 -0.64 6.73
CA ASN A 557 -22.32 -1.93 6.84
C ASN A 557 -21.11 -1.81 7.77
N GLU A 558 -21.09 -0.75 8.57
CA GLU A 558 -20.22 -0.57 9.73
C GLU A 558 -20.47 -1.70 10.74
N ILE A 559 -19.40 -2.13 11.41
CA ILE A 559 -19.47 -3.22 12.38
C ILE A 559 -18.80 -2.78 13.66
N ASN A 560 -19.37 -3.21 14.77
CA ASN A 560 -19.04 -2.82 16.13
C ASN A 560 -17.68 -3.37 16.56
N GLY A 561 -17.18 -2.87 17.69
CA GLY A 561 -16.02 -3.46 18.34
C GLY A 561 -16.28 -4.93 18.64
N ILE A 562 -17.41 -5.22 19.28
CA ILE A 562 -17.92 -6.58 19.42
C ILE A 562 -19.43 -6.64 19.17
N THR A 563 -19.81 -7.39 18.15
CA THR A 563 -21.20 -7.69 17.81
C THR A 563 -21.61 -9.05 18.36
N PHE A 564 -22.68 -9.08 19.17
CA PHE A 564 -23.30 -10.31 19.67
C PHE A 564 -24.63 -10.59 18.97
N GLY A 565 -24.58 -11.29 17.84
CA GLY A 565 -25.77 -11.74 17.11
C GLY A 565 -26.39 -12.97 17.75
N GLY A 566 -27.51 -12.83 18.46
CA GLY A 566 -28.27 -13.97 19.00
C GLY A 566 -27.45 -14.87 19.93
N VAL A 567 -26.54 -14.31 20.73
CA VAL A 567 -25.63 -15.08 21.57
C VAL A 567 -26.33 -15.56 22.84
N GLY A 568 -26.17 -16.85 23.17
CA GLY A 568 -26.82 -17.49 24.31
C GLY A 568 -26.13 -17.28 25.65
N SER A 569 -26.87 -17.56 26.72
CA SER A 569 -26.45 -17.42 28.11
C SER A 569 -25.41 -18.45 28.59
N GLY A 570 -25.11 -19.47 27.78
CA GLY A 570 -24.03 -20.42 28.02
C GLY A 570 -22.64 -19.83 27.73
N THR A 571 -22.58 -18.78 26.90
CA THR A 571 -21.36 -18.05 26.55
C THR A 571 -20.84 -17.23 27.73
N THR A 572 -19.53 -17.24 27.97
CA THR A 572 -18.88 -16.43 29.01
C THR A 572 -18.29 -15.15 28.42
N VAL A 573 -18.71 -13.99 28.94
CA VAL A 573 -18.13 -12.69 28.62
C VAL A 573 -17.77 -11.97 29.93
N ASP A 574 -16.46 -11.83 30.20
CA ASP A 574 -15.97 -11.35 31.50
C ASP A 574 -14.64 -10.58 31.36
N HIS A 575 -14.55 -9.34 31.85
CA HIS A 575 -13.37 -8.47 31.68
C HIS A 575 -13.01 -8.23 30.21
N VAL A 576 -13.88 -7.53 29.48
CA VAL A 576 -13.67 -7.21 28.07
C VAL A 576 -13.66 -5.70 27.87
N GLU A 577 -12.67 -5.21 27.14
CA GLU A 577 -12.52 -3.80 26.80
C GLU A 577 -12.63 -3.58 25.30
N VAL A 578 -13.43 -2.59 24.91
CA VAL A 578 -13.46 -2.03 23.56
C VAL A 578 -12.98 -0.58 23.64
N ALA A 579 -12.05 -0.19 22.77
CA ALA A 579 -11.55 1.19 22.78
C ALA A 579 -11.26 1.73 21.38
N PHE A 580 -11.50 3.04 21.20
CA PHE A 580 -11.25 3.75 19.94
C PHE A 580 -11.96 3.08 18.75
N ASN A 581 -13.17 2.58 18.97
CA ASN A 581 -14.00 1.99 17.91
C ASN A 581 -14.69 3.12 17.12
N LYS A 582 -14.86 2.96 15.81
CA LYS A 582 -15.64 3.91 14.99
C LYS A 582 -17.12 3.72 15.30
N ASP A 583 -17.69 2.60 14.90
CA ASP A 583 -19.05 2.21 15.30
C ASP A 583 -19.15 1.81 16.79
N ASP A 584 -20.23 1.19 17.22
CA ASP A 584 -20.48 0.87 18.63
C ASP A 584 -19.38 0.09 19.33
N GLY A 585 -19.29 0.26 20.64
CA GLY A 585 -18.39 -0.49 21.50
C GLY A 585 -18.80 -1.95 21.57
N PHE A 586 -19.98 -2.19 22.15
CA PHE A 586 -20.60 -3.50 22.27
C PHE A 586 -22.03 -3.41 21.79
N GLU A 587 -22.40 -4.22 20.81
CA GLU A 587 -23.78 -4.27 20.33
C GLU A 587 -24.37 -5.67 20.52
N PHE A 588 -25.60 -5.71 21.03
CA PHE A 588 -26.34 -6.94 21.30
C PHE A 588 -27.59 -7.05 20.43
N PHE A 589 -27.46 -7.73 19.28
CA PHE A 589 -28.60 -8.09 18.45
C PHE A 589 -29.32 -9.32 19.01
N GLY A 590 -30.29 -9.11 19.90
CA GLY A 590 -31.09 -10.18 20.46
C GLY A 590 -30.31 -11.14 21.37
N GLY A 591 -30.87 -12.32 21.64
CA GLY A 591 -30.23 -13.33 22.47
C GLY A 591 -30.31 -13.09 23.97
N ALA A 592 -29.44 -13.79 24.73
CA ALA A 592 -29.51 -13.88 26.19
C ALA A 592 -28.14 -13.95 26.89
N VAL A 593 -27.04 -13.62 26.18
CA VAL A 593 -25.69 -13.61 26.75
C VAL A 593 -25.63 -12.71 27.98
N ASN A 594 -24.94 -13.16 29.02
CA ASN A 594 -24.69 -12.34 30.21
C ASN A 594 -23.23 -11.91 30.19
N ALA A 595 -22.96 -10.67 30.59
CA ALA A 595 -21.60 -10.13 30.61
C ALA A 595 -21.30 -9.40 31.91
N LYS A 596 -20.03 -9.46 32.33
CA LYS A 596 -19.52 -8.71 33.49
C LYS A 596 -18.21 -8.00 33.19
N TRP A 597 -17.99 -6.87 33.83
CA TRP A 597 -16.73 -6.12 33.74
C TRP A 597 -16.43 -5.71 32.29
N LEU A 598 -17.34 -4.94 31.70
CA LEU A 598 -17.15 -4.39 30.36
C LEU A 598 -16.69 -2.94 30.43
N SER A 599 -15.75 -2.55 29.58
CA SER A 599 -15.36 -1.15 29.44
C SER A 599 -15.33 -0.73 27.97
N ALA A 600 -16.08 0.31 27.63
CA ALA A 600 -16.08 0.96 26.33
C ALA A 600 -15.44 2.35 26.45
N LEU A 601 -14.36 2.60 25.72
CA LEU A 601 -13.54 3.81 25.85
C LEU A 601 -13.43 4.53 24.51
N PHE A 602 -13.84 5.79 24.45
CA PHE A 602 -13.63 6.65 23.28
C PHE A 602 -14.17 6.01 21.99
N VAL A 603 -15.38 5.47 22.05
CA VAL A 603 -16.16 5.01 20.89
C VAL A 603 -16.78 6.24 20.19
N ASP A 604 -16.89 6.23 18.85
CA ASP A 604 -17.49 7.33 18.05
C ASP A 604 -19.02 7.29 18.07
N ASP A 605 -19.61 6.10 17.99
CA ASP A 605 -21.05 5.92 18.13
C ASP A 605 -21.39 5.54 19.58
N ASP A 606 -22.13 4.43 19.81
CA ASP A 606 -22.62 4.09 21.12
C ASP A 606 -21.73 3.12 21.88
N ALA A 607 -21.47 3.43 23.15
CA ALA A 607 -20.60 2.59 23.96
C ALA A 607 -21.21 1.19 24.23
N PHE A 608 -22.53 1.11 24.36
CA PHE A 608 -23.30 -0.11 24.55
C PHE A 608 -24.65 0.03 23.85
N ASP A 609 -24.93 -0.81 22.87
CA ASP A 609 -26.23 -0.83 22.21
C ASP A 609 -26.89 -2.21 22.30
N SER A 610 -28.22 -2.24 22.35
CA SER A 610 -29.00 -3.47 22.28
C SER A 610 -30.27 -3.30 21.47
N ASP A 611 -30.41 -4.14 20.44
CA ASP A 611 -31.61 -4.27 19.61
C ASP A 611 -32.10 -5.74 19.59
N GLU A 612 -33.02 -6.06 18.68
CA GLU A 612 -33.42 -7.38 18.23
C GLU A 612 -33.90 -8.32 19.35
N GLY A 613 -34.39 -7.75 20.45
CA GLY A 613 -35.01 -8.51 21.52
C GLY A 613 -34.04 -9.02 22.59
N TYR A 614 -32.92 -8.35 22.84
CA TYR A 614 -31.90 -8.81 23.80
C TYR A 614 -32.46 -8.96 25.23
N GLN A 615 -32.17 -10.08 25.93
CA GLN A 615 -32.71 -10.39 27.28
C GLN A 615 -31.63 -10.64 28.34
N GLY A 616 -30.37 -10.36 28.01
CA GLY A 616 -29.24 -10.68 28.88
C GLY A 616 -29.11 -9.78 30.11
N LYS A 617 -28.07 -10.07 30.90
CA LYS A 617 -27.72 -9.31 32.11
C LYS A 617 -26.31 -8.74 31.96
N LEU A 618 -26.18 -7.45 32.24
CA LEU A 618 -24.91 -6.73 32.25
C LEU A 618 -24.59 -6.26 33.67
N GLN A 619 -23.39 -6.54 34.16
CA GLN A 619 -22.96 -6.11 35.50
C GLN A 619 -21.56 -5.50 35.48
N PHE A 620 -21.38 -4.35 36.15
CA PHE A 620 -20.09 -3.64 36.18
C PHE A 620 -19.65 -3.19 34.77
N ILE A 621 -20.49 -2.40 34.11
CA ILE A 621 -20.19 -1.81 32.81
C ILE A 621 -19.70 -0.37 32.97
N PHE A 622 -18.70 0.02 32.20
CA PHE A 622 -18.10 1.34 32.22
C PHE A 622 -18.05 1.92 30.81
N ALA A 623 -18.52 3.16 30.63
CA ALA A 623 -18.32 3.90 29.40
C ALA A 623 -17.60 5.22 29.70
N LEU A 624 -16.55 5.50 28.94
CA LEU A 624 -15.91 6.81 28.86
C LEU A 624 -16.05 7.33 27.43
N VAL A 625 -17.04 8.18 27.20
CA VAL A 625 -17.40 8.75 25.90
C VAL A 625 -16.71 10.11 25.77
N ASP A 626 -16.01 10.35 24.67
CA ASP A 626 -15.39 11.66 24.43
C ASP A 626 -16.37 12.65 23.79
N LYS A 627 -15.84 13.69 23.13
CA LYS A 627 -16.64 14.77 22.56
C LYS A 627 -17.29 14.37 21.23
N ASP A 628 -16.75 13.34 20.58
CA ASP A 628 -17.17 12.87 19.26
C ASP A 628 -18.13 11.68 19.39
N GLY A 629 -18.03 10.91 20.49
CA GLY A 629 -18.96 9.83 20.85
C GLY A 629 -20.43 10.24 20.97
N ASP A 630 -21.37 9.38 20.55
CA ASP A 630 -22.81 9.64 20.67
C ASP A 630 -23.36 9.32 22.08
N HIS A 631 -23.80 8.10 22.36
CA HIS A 631 -24.37 7.71 23.65
C HIS A 631 -23.46 6.77 24.45
N ALA A 632 -23.60 6.86 25.77
CA ALA A 632 -23.00 5.86 26.66
C ALA A 632 -23.80 4.55 26.68
N ALA A 633 -25.07 4.61 26.29
CA ALA A 633 -25.89 3.44 26.02
C ALA A 633 -27.09 3.83 25.15
N GLU A 634 -27.31 3.11 24.05
CA GLU A 634 -28.56 3.04 23.31
C GLU A 634 -29.23 1.70 23.59
N MET A 635 -30.56 1.70 23.60
CA MET A 635 -31.35 0.51 23.94
C MET A 635 -32.68 0.59 23.20
N ASP A 636 -32.72 -0.04 22.04
CA ASP A 636 -33.90 -0.11 21.21
C ASP A 636 -34.35 -1.57 21.01
N SER A 637 -35.31 -1.76 20.12
CA SER A 637 -35.87 -3.05 19.77
C SER A 637 -36.71 -2.86 18.52
N LYS A 638 -36.78 -3.87 17.65
CA LYS A 638 -37.87 -3.96 16.65
C LYS A 638 -39.24 -3.62 17.26
N ASP A 639 -40.07 -2.95 16.45
CA ASP A 639 -41.49 -2.60 16.70
C ASP A 639 -42.30 -3.78 17.28
N ASP A 640 -43.55 -3.56 17.72
CA ASP A 640 -44.43 -4.52 18.47
C ASP A 640 -44.69 -5.92 17.82
N VAL A 641 -43.63 -6.70 17.54
CA VAL A 641 -43.59 -8.02 16.92
C VAL A 641 -42.77 -8.98 17.79
N GLY A 642 -43.31 -9.33 18.97
CA GLY A 642 -42.80 -10.42 19.79
C GLY A 642 -41.88 -10.00 20.94
N ARG A 643 -40.64 -10.50 20.94
CA ARG A 643 -39.66 -10.34 22.03
C ARG A 643 -39.02 -8.96 21.97
N ARG A 644 -39.29 -8.10 22.96
CA ARG A 644 -38.65 -6.77 23.09
C ARG A 644 -37.28 -6.87 23.73
N SER A 645 -36.38 -5.94 23.44
CA SER A 645 -35.15 -5.80 24.23
C SER A 645 -35.49 -5.44 25.68
N PHE A 646 -34.89 -6.16 26.62
CA PHE A 646 -35.06 -6.00 28.06
C PHE A 646 -33.73 -6.29 28.79
N PRO A 647 -32.65 -5.54 28.48
CA PRO A 647 -31.37 -5.69 29.16
C PRO A 647 -31.51 -5.41 30.66
N LYS A 648 -30.89 -6.24 31.48
CA LYS A 648 -30.84 -6.06 32.94
C LYS A 648 -29.46 -5.57 33.35
N VAL A 649 -29.35 -4.27 33.61
CA VAL A 649 -28.07 -3.63 33.95
C VAL A 649 -27.95 -3.37 35.45
N SER A 650 -26.79 -3.67 36.05
CA SER A 650 -26.49 -3.37 37.45
C SER A 650 -25.03 -2.93 37.66
N GLY A 651 -24.81 -1.81 38.35
CA GLY A 651 -23.47 -1.28 38.59
C GLY A 651 -22.82 -0.67 37.35
N ALA A 652 -23.54 0.20 36.63
CA ALA A 652 -23.01 0.93 35.48
C ALA A 652 -22.38 2.26 35.88
N THR A 653 -21.34 2.70 35.18
CA THR A 653 -20.77 4.04 35.29
C THR A 653 -20.56 4.60 33.89
N PHE A 654 -21.21 5.72 33.60
CA PHE A 654 -21.14 6.39 32.30
C PHE A 654 -20.60 7.80 32.49
N ILE A 655 -19.54 8.12 31.77
CA ILE A 655 -18.89 9.43 31.79
C ILE A 655 -18.80 9.91 30.35
N LYS A 656 -19.46 11.02 30.03
CA LYS A 656 -19.31 11.72 28.75
C LYS A 656 -18.55 13.02 28.97
N SER A 657 -17.56 13.30 28.13
CA SER A 657 -16.87 14.58 28.16
C SER A 657 -17.82 15.70 27.74
N GLY A 658 -17.72 16.88 28.37
CA GLY A 658 -18.57 18.01 27.99
C GLY A 658 -18.22 18.54 26.61
N HIS A 659 -19.22 18.83 25.77
CA HIS A 659 -19.00 19.53 24.50
C HIS A 659 -18.48 20.95 24.81
N SER A 660 -17.26 21.29 24.39
CA SER A 660 -16.85 22.70 24.31
C SER A 660 -17.59 23.31 23.13
N THR A 661 -18.54 24.20 23.42
CA THR A 661 -19.31 25.00 22.46
C THR A 661 -18.44 25.76 21.49
#